data_AF-A0A2P4T9T7-F1
#
_entry.id   AF-A0A2P4T9T7-F1
#
_cell.length_a   1.000
_cell.length_b   1.000
_cell.length_c   1.000
_cell.angle_alpha   90.00
_cell.angle_beta   90.00
_cell.angle_gamma   90.00
#
_symmetry.space_group_name_H-M   'P 1'
#
loop_
_entity.id
_entity.type
_entity.pdbx_description
1 polymer ?
#
loop_
_entity_poly.entity_id
_entity_poly.type
_entity_poly.pdbx_seq_one_letter_code
_entity_poly.pdbx_strand_id
1 'polypeptide(L)'
;MSADTFGPGLAWNLFRLYNCDRDAKLPKMYFSPLKMARHKLRPFLLHRMLRLLGNVGVLTEGQQHKVFTLLKEHMLKARKISPKPKEEHSGPCPQHAPHLAPWHPGSDTRRHAVVGRGAALRLESSAAFHSLVIRDGGKVVFADRPHGPPITLRARYILIRDGGELHVGSERCPYASRATISLYGRAADGAAVDGFGQKFLGVGSGGVLELHGRRPRSWSLLDKTLHPGGLRYGAYSSERRWGSRGLNLRVLDAGTGRVAAARRFDTHLRAAECHRLRDFLALQPEGSVVAAAVGDSAARSLTLETRLLLRDRLRSQHISRLGYRQPWALVGILGGDPFSTAEDKREYHGNGTTGLAVAQREFLTYDGTRFTVTAFSGWIKGVPHNGFKVEVSKGIILHLVDDVRSWLPGDRIVVASTDYSMHQAEEFNLLPCPECKSNQVKIDGSPLYLHIGEVIDGIDMRAEVGLLTRNILIQGEMEDSCYGENQCQFFSFDTFGGHIKILANFSSVHMSGVELKNMGQQILGSYPVHFHMAADVDERGGYQRPTYLDNLAIHHCFSRCVAIHGTHGLLVKDTIGYDTLGHCFFLEDGTEQRNTFQHNLGLLTRSGTILPSDRNEAMCLAIRNHVYGNYIPVPSTDCMAVSTFWIANPNNNLIENAAAGAQAGLFIGKGVKTTRASAEDPREYLTVDNARFRPHQDADPEKPRVPAVIDGLIAFKNNDHGAWARGGDIIFHNSGFSDNGIGLTLASDGTFPTDDGSSLEVSRSIFVGESSNLGSQGGQNSYWGKGANGEYRTLPRNKTFPIRGFQIYDGPVRMARCTFKKFTPTADRYSSAIGFFMKNSWQISPQNNVSQILMEKSVGLKVFFGRAGQWFGSNDNDGDKMSVFHDLDGSVTGYSNTFVGRADNYLLRHPGCVTVPRWNGVMCTGRYAQLWYTRTFILP
;
A
#
# COMPACT_ATOMS: atom_id res chain seq x y z
N MET A 1 -41.73 1.95 -19.34
CA MET A 1 -41.50 3.16 -20.16
C MET A 1 -41.61 2.72 -21.63
N SER A 2 -42.42 3.37 -22.46
CA SER A 2 -42.48 3.05 -23.89
C SER A 2 -41.22 3.56 -24.61
N ALA A 3 -40.82 2.85 -25.67
CA ALA A 3 -39.61 3.14 -26.45
C ALA A 3 -39.63 4.52 -27.15
N ASP A 4 -40.77 5.19 -27.19
CA ASP A 4 -40.97 6.48 -27.88
C ASP A 4 -40.28 7.66 -27.19
N THR A 5 -39.76 7.46 -25.97
CA THR A 5 -39.17 8.56 -25.17
C THR A 5 -37.75 8.95 -25.65
N PHE A 6 -37.04 8.10 -26.38
CA PHE A 6 -35.60 8.28 -26.65
C PHE A 6 -35.23 8.64 -28.09
N GLY A 7 -36.19 8.66 -29.02
CA GLY A 7 -35.90 8.85 -30.45
C GLY A 7 -35.12 7.67 -31.07
N PRO A 8 -35.29 7.39 -32.37
CA PRO A 8 -34.80 6.15 -32.98
C PRO A 8 -33.27 5.97 -32.88
N GLY A 9 -32.49 7.06 -33.00
CA GLY A 9 -31.02 6.99 -32.96
C GLY A 9 -30.42 6.71 -31.58
N LEU A 10 -31.06 7.16 -30.49
CA LEU A 10 -30.56 6.93 -29.12
C LEU A 10 -30.97 5.54 -28.62
N ALA A 11 -32.18 5.09 -28.98
CA ALA A 11 -32.69 3.77 -28.61
C ALA A 11 -31.80 2.63 -29.15
N TRP A 12 -31.39 2.71 -30.42
CA TRP A 12 -30.49 1.71 -31.04
C TRP A 12 -29.10 1.62 -30.39
N ASN A 13 -28.62 2.71 -29.79
CA ASN A 13 -27.32 2.74 -29.11
C ASN A 13 -27.39 2.24 -27.65
N LEU A 14 -28.56 2.34 -27.02
CA LEU A 14 -28.80 1.98 -25.63
C LEU A 14 -29.35 0.55 -25.45
N PHE A 15 -30.06 0.03 -26.45
CA PHE A 15 -30.72 -1.28 -26.42
C PHE A 15 -30.30 -2.14 -27.61
N ARG A 16 -29.90 -3.40 -27.37
CA ARG A 16 -29.73 -4.43 -28.43
C ARG A 16 -30.82 -5.49 -28.29
N LEU A 17 -31.48 -5.81 -29.40
CA LEU A 17 -32.40 -6.95 -29.53
C LEU A 17 -31.67 -8.07 -30.30
N TYR A 18 -31.72 -9.30 -29.79
CA TYR A 18 -31.24 -10.49 -30.48
C TYR A 18 -32.40 -11.47 -30.70
N ASN A 19 -32.47 -12.01 -31.92
CA ASN A 19 -33.35 -13.08 -32.42
C ASN A 19 -34.85 -12.78 -32.47
N CYS A 20 -35.38 -12.63 -33.69
CA CYS A 20 -36.78 -12.91 -34.00
C CYS A 20 -36.82 -14.34 -34.55
N ASP A 21 -36.98 -15.33 -33.66
CA ASP A 21 -37.32 -16.69 -34.06
C ASP A 21 -38.73 -17.01 -33.55
N ARG A 22 -39.48 -17.72 -34.39
CA ARG A 22 -40.95 -17.71 -34.44
C ARG A 22 -41.65 -18.57 -33.38
N ASP A 23 -41.11 -18.65 -32.16
CA ASP A 23 -41.79 -19.31 -31.03
C ASP A 23 -41.59 -18.55 -29.71
N ALA A 24 -42.71 -18.34 -29.02
CA ALA A 24 -42.91 -17.38 -27.94
C ALA A 24 -41.92 -17.50 -26.77
N LYS A 25 -40.89 -16.63 -26.74
CA LYS A 25 -40.21 -16.15 -25.52
C LYS A 25 -39.96 -14.64 -25.65
N LEU A 26 -40.35 -13.89 -24.62
CA LEU A 26 -40.15 -12.43 -24.52
C LEU A 26 -38.69 -12.03 -24.84
N PRO A 27 -38.45 -10.96 -25.63
CA PRO A 27 -37.10 -10.52 -25.96
C PRO A 27 -36.37 -10.02 -24.70
N LYS A 28 -35.18 -10.57 -24.43
CA LYS A 28 -34.27 -10.03 -23.40
C LYS A 28 -33.66 -8.72 -23.90
N MET A 29 -34.13 -7.60 -23.37
CA MET A 29 -33.48 -6.29 -23.58
C MET A 29 -32.17 -6.22 -22.79
N TYR A 30 -31.05 -5.98 -23.49
CA TYR A 30 -29.78 -5.66 -22.86
C TYR A 30 -29.57 -4.15 -22.82
N PHE A 31 -29.38 -3.61 -21.62
CA PHE A 31 -29.14 -2.19 -21.34
C PHE A 31 -27.64 -1.93 -21.08
N SER A 32 -27.07 -0.85 -21.64
CA SER A 32 -25.66 -0.47 -21.44
C SER A 32 -25.50 0.82 -20.62
N PRO A 33 -25.32 0.74 -19.29
CA PRO A 33 -25.28 1.91 -18.40
C PRO A 33 -24.05 2.81 -18.64
N LEU A 34 -22.92 2.19 -19.00
CA LEU A 34 -21.64 2.86 -19.29
C LEU A 34 -21.69 3.72 -20.57
N LYS A 35 -22.47 3.31 -21.59
CA LYS A 35 -22.68 4.14 -22.78
C LYS A 35 -23.56 5.34 -22.47
N MET A 36 -24.54 5.17 -21.59
CA MET A 36 -25.46 6.23 -21.19
C MET A 36 -24.78 7.32 -20.34
N ALA A 37 -23.87 6.92 -19.43
CA ALA A 37 -23.06 7.85 -18.65
C ALA A 37 -22.10 8.69 -19.51
N ARG A 38 -21.81 8.28 -20.76
CA ARG A 38 -20.97 8.99 -21.73
C ARG A 38 -21.75 9.94 -22.66
N HIS A 39 -23.09 9.97 -22.60
CA HIS A 39 -23.90 10.91 -23.36
C HIS A 39 -24.20 12.20 -22.57
N LYS A 40 -24.42 13.33 -23.26
CA LYS A 40 -24.68 14.66 -22.69
C LYS A 40 -26.06 14.79 -22.01
N LEU A 41 -26.41 13.88 -21.11
CA LEU A 41 -27.61 13.97 -20.28
C LEU A 41 -27.32 14.82 -19.03
N ARG A 42 -28.30 15.58 -18.54
CA ARG A 42 -28.15 16.35 -17.29
C ARG A 42 -27.87 15.37 -16.13
N PRO A 43 -26.80 15.57 -15.32
CA PRO A 43 -26.36 14.60 -14.31
C PRO A 43 -27.44 14.19 -13.30
N PHE A 44 -28.31 15.12 -12.90
CA PHE A 44 -29.40 14.86 -11.96
C PHE A 44 -30.49 13.95 -12.53
N LEU A 45 -30.86 14.12 -13.81
CA LEU A 45 -31.81 13.25 -14.49
C LEU A 45 -31.23 11.85 -14.70
N LEU A 46 -29.93 11.78 -15.04
CA LEU A 46 -29.20 10.52 -15.19
C LEU A 46 -29.13 9.75 -13.87
N HIS A 47 -28.81 10.44 -12.76
CA HIS A 47 -28.80 9.86 -11.42
C HIS A 47 -30.17 9.29 -11.03
N ARG A 48 -31.25 10.04 -11.25
CA ARG A 48 -32.62 9.62 -10.92
C ARG A 48 -33.04 8.38 -11.73
N MET A 49 -32.67 8.33 -13.01
CA MET A 49 -32.97 7.20 -13.88
C MET A 49 -32.18 5.94 -13.51
N LEU A 50 -30.88 6.06 -13.24
CA LEU A 50 -30.03 4.93 -12.82
C LEU A 50 -30.44 4.38 -11.45
N ARG A 51 -30.87 5.24 -10.52
CA ARG A 51 -31.43 4.82 -9.23
C ARG A 51 -32.73 4.04 -9.42
N LEU A 52 -33.60 4.48 -10.33
CA LEU A 52 -34.82 3.76 -10.68
C LEU A 52 -34.51 2.37 -11.26
N LEU A 53 -33.56 2.29 -12.21
CA LEU A 53 -33.13 1.04 -12.83
C LEU A 53 -32.43 0.08 -11.86
N GLY A 54 -31.67 0.61 -10.90
CA GLY A 54 -31.11 -0.16 -9.79
C GLY A 54 -32.19 -0.75 -8.88
N ASN A 55 -33.19 0.05 -8.51
CA ASN A 55 -34.29 -0.40 -7.64
C ASN A 55 -35.18 -1.48 -8.28
N VAL A 56 -35.28 -1.52 -9.62
CA VAL A 56 -36.02 -2.57 -10.36
C VAL A 56 -35.14 -3.75 -10.80
N GLY A 57 -33.91 -3.85 -10.31
CA GLY A 57 -33.03 -5.01 -10.54
C GLY A 57 -32.42 -5.10 -11.95
N VAL A 58 -32.46 -4.02 -12.73
CA VAL A 58 -31.93 -3.98 -14.11
C VAL A 58 -30.40 -3.75 -14.14
N LEU A 59 -29.82 -3.23 -13.05
CA LEU A 59 -28.37 -2.99 -12.90
C LEU A 59 -27.77 -3.91 -11.83
N THR A 60 -26.70 -4.63 -12.15
CA THR A 60 -25.95 -5.42 -11.14
C THR A 60 -25.18 -4.50 -10.20
N GLU A 61 -24.94 -4.90 -8.94
CA GLU A 61 -24.23 -4.08 -7.94
C GLU A 61 -22.86 -3.58 -8.42
N GLY A 62 -22.10 -4.43 -9.13
CA GLY A 62 -20.81 -4.03 -9.72
C GLY A 62 -20.92 -2.98 -10.84
N GLN A 63 -22.03 -2.98 -11.58
CA GLN A 63 -22.33 -1.93 -12.57
C GLN A 63 -22.81 -0.64 -11.90
N GLN A 64 -23.60 -0.75 -10.83
CA GLN A 64 -24.03 0.39 -10.04
C GLN A 64 -22.82 1.13 -9.46
N HIS A 65 -21.90 0.42 -8.81
CA HIS A 65 -20.70 1.02 -8.22
C HIS A 65 -19.88 1.78 -9.27
N LYS A 66 -19.50 1.13 -10.38
CA LYS A 66 -18.71 1.79 -11.46
C LYS A 66 -19.40 3.02 -12.04
N VAL A 67 -20.71 2.96 -12.26
CA VAL A 67 -21.46 4.07 -12.87
C VAL A 67 -21.68 5.21 -11.88
N PHE A 68 -21.97 4.93 -10.61
CA PHE A 68 -22.11 5.95 -9.57
C PHE A 68 -20.78 6.61 -9.23
N THR A 69 -19.65 5.91 -9.30
CA THR A 69 -18.31 6.51 -9.16
C THR A 69 -18.03 7.52 -10.28
N LEU A 70 -18.26 7.14 -11.54
CA LEU A 70 -18.15 8.06 -12.70
C LEU A 70 -19.11 9.26 -12.61
N LEU A 71 -20.33 9.04 -12.10
CA LEU A 71 -21.30 10.12 -11.86
C LEU A 71 -20.87 11.03 -10.71
N LYS A 72 -20.27 10.49 -9.66
CA LYS A 72 -19.72 11.25 -8.52
C LYS A 72 -18.59 12.17 -9.02
N GLU A 73 -17.68 11.66 -9.85
CA GLU A 73 -16.66 12.49 -10.52
C GLU A 73 -17.27 13.61 -11.39
N HIS A 74 -18.30 13.30 -12.19
CA HIS A 74 -18.99 14.30 -13.00
C HIS A 74 -19.78 15.33 -12.18
N MET A 75 -20.41 14.92 -11.08
CA MET A 75 -21.13 15.81 -10.16
C MET A 75 -20.17 16.66 -9.33
N LEU A 76 -18.99 16.14 -8.97
CA LEU A 76 -17.90 16.90 -8.34
C LEU A 76 -17.30 17.92 -9.32
N LYS A 77 -17.14 17.56 -10.60
CA LYS A 77 -16.78 18.53 -11.66
C LYS A 77 -17.85 19.61 -11.84
N ALA A 78 -19.14 19.27 -11.72
CA ALA A 78 -20.26 20.22 -11.84
C ALA A 78 -20.49 21.08 -10.58
N ARG A 79 -19.96 20.67 -9.41
CA ARG A 79 -19.96 21.44 -8.15
C ARG A 79 -18.77 22.37 -7.99
N LYS A 80 -17.85 22.44 -8.96
CA LYS A 80 -16.95 23.58 -9.07
C LYS A 80 -17.81 24.81 -9.33
N ILE A 81 -18.06 25.59 -8.28
CA ILE A 81 -18.26 27.04 -8.42
C ILE A 81 -17.11 27.49 -9.29
N SER A 82 -17.42 27.89 -10.51
CA SER A 82 -16.45 28.49 -11.40
C SER A 82 -15.85 29.66 -10.62
N PRO A 83 -14.53 29.69 -10.36
CA PRO A 83 -13.92 30.97 -10.08
C PRO A 83 -14.30 31.85 -11.27
N LYS A 84 -14.86 33.04 -11.00
CA LYS A 84 -14.87 34.10 -12.01
C LYS A 84 -13.47 34.11 -12.66
N PRO A 85 -13.34 34.26 -13.99
CA PRO A 85 -12.03 34.33 -14.61
C PRO A 85 -11.32 35.55 -14.02
N LYS A 86 -10.48 35.31 -13.01
CA LYS A 86 -9.46 36.28 -12.62
C LYS A 86 -8.46 36.25 -13.75
N GLU A 87 -8.20 37.45 -14.27
CA GLU A 87 -7.29 37.79 -15.33
C GLU A 87 -6.13 36.79 -15.47
N GLU A 88 -5.87 36.38 -16.72
CA GLU A 88 -4.59 35.78 -17.10
C GLU A 88 -3.46 36.71 -16.64
N HIS A 89 -2.86 36.42 -15.48
CA HIS A 89 -1.66 37.11 -15.04
C HIS A 89 -0.47 36.60 -15.88
N SER A 90 -0.26 37.26 -17.01
CA SER A 90 0.83 37.10 -17.97
C SER A 90 2.18 37.58 -17.41
N GLY A 91 2.75 36.87 -16.44
CA GLY A 91 4.09 37.15 -15.90
C GLY A 91 5.16 36.19 -16.45
N PRO A 92 6.41 36.65 -16.70
CA PRO A 92 7.49 35.80 -17.20
C PRO A 92 8.02 34.80 -16.15
N CYS A 93 8.57 33.66 -16.60
CA CYS A 93 9.17 32.64 -15.72
C CYS A 93 10.32 33.23 -14.87
N PRO A 94 10.51 32.81 -13.60
CA PRO A 94 11.46 33.44 -12.69
C PRO A 94 12.88 33.56 -13.25
N GLN A 95 13.37 32.55 -13.95
CA GLN A 95 14.71 32.50 -14.53
C GLN A 95 14.96 33.50 -15.67
N HIS A 96 13.90 33.98 -16.31
CA HIS A 96 13.96 34.95 -17.40
C HIS A 96 13.85 36.38 -16.88
N ALA A 97 13.81 36.57 -15.56
CA ALA A 97 13.78 37.89 -14.98
C ALA A 97 15.07 38.65 -15.38
N PRO A 98 14.96 39.83 -16.03
CA PRO A 98 16.10 40.50 -16.66
C PRO A 98 17.16 40.99 -15.68
N HIS A 99 16.83 41.06 -14.38
CA HIS A 99 17.73 41.50 -13.31
C HIS A 99 18.56 40.36 -12.70
N LEU A 100 18.37 39.10 -13.14
CA LEU A 100 19.18 37.98 -12.65
C LEU A 100 20.56 37.96 -13.32
N ALA A 101 21.61 38.08 -12.51
CA ALA A 101 22.98 37.93 -12.99
C ALA A 101 23.38 36.43 -13.08
N PRO A 102 24.05 35.98 -14.15
CA PRO A 102 24.58 34.61 -14.24
C PRO A 102 25.54 34.31 -13.08
N TRP A 103 25.45 33.11 -12.51
CA TRP A 103 26.24 32.71 -11.36
C TRP A 103 26.89 31.33 -11.55
N HIS A 104 28.22 31.32 -11.53
CA HIS A 104 29.10 30.15 -11.65
C HIS A 104 30.09 30.09 -10.48
N PRO A 105 29.62 29.75 -9.26
CA PRO A 105 30.45 29.81 -8.06
C PRO A 105 31.57 28.76 -7.98
N GLY A 106 31.51 27.72 -8.81
CA GLY A 106 32.45 26.60 -8.77
C GLY A 106 32.24 25.68 -7.56
N SER A 107 33.22 24.81 -7.31
CA SER A 107 33.20 23.82 -6.23
C SER A 107 34.29 24.13 -5.20
N ASP A 108 33.92 24.67 -4.05
CA ASP A 108 34.81 24.89 -2.90
C ASP A 108 34.09 24.60 -1.57
N THR A 109 34.34 23.42 -1.02
CA THR A 109 33.71 22.93 0.22
C THR A 109 34.18 23.63 1.49
N ARG A 110 35.14 24.56 1.40
CA ARG A 110 35.56 25.44 2.51
C ARG A 110 34.86 26.79 2.50
N ARG A 111 34.22 27.14 1.38
CA ARG A 111 33.61 28.47 1.18
C ARG A 111 32.26 28.56 1.86
N HIS A 112 32.09 29.57 2.71
CA HIS A 112 30.80 30.01 3.23
C HIS A 112 30.21 31.07 2.29
N ALA A 113 29.23 30.69 1.47
CA ALA A 113 28.59 31.59 0.51
C ALA A 113 27.42 32.34 1.16
N VAL A 114 27.35 33.65 0.95
CA VAL A 114 26.24 34.50 1.35
C VAL A 114 25.71 35.23 0.12
N VAL A 115 24.42 35.04 -0.18
CA VAL A 115 23.69 35.79 -1.21
C VAL A 115 22.74 36.72 -0.49
N GLY A 116 23.00 38.03 -0.55
CA GLY A 116 22.16 39.03 0.11
C GLY A 116 22.38 40.44 -0.42
N ARG A 117 21.89 41.44 0.31
CA ARG A 117 21.85 42.84 -0.13
C ARG A 117 21.12 43.01 -1.46
N GLY A 118 19.98 42.32 -1.62
CA GLY A 118 19.19 42.34 -2.85
C GLY A 118 19.80 41.67 -4.07
N ALA A 119 20.95 40.98 -3.94
CA ALA A 119 21.60 40.31 -5.07
C ALA A 119 20.69 39.22 -5.65
N ALA A 120 20.45 39.26 -6.96
CA ALA A 120 19.62 38.30 -7.67
C ALA A 120 20.46 37.49 -8.67
N LEU A 121 20.64 36.20 -8.40
CA LEU A 121 21.59 35.32 -9.07
C LEU A 121 20.90 34.14 -9.75
N ARG A 122 21.28 33.85 -10.99
CA ARG A 122 20.86 32.67 -11.74
C ARG A 122 21.96 31.61 -11.73
N LEU A 123 21.74 30.51 -11.01
CA LEU A 123 22.68 29.39 -10.94
C LEU A 123 22.69 28.63 -12.27
N GLU A 124 23.80 28.72 -13.00
CA GLU A 124 23.96 28.15 -14.35
C GLU A 124 24.96 27.00 -14.41
N SER A 125 25.54 26.57 -13.29
CA SER A 125 26.41 25.39 -13.21
C SER A 125 26.36 24.79 -11.81
N SER A 126 26.73 23.51 -11.70
CA SER A 126 26.88 22.86 -10.40
C SER A 126 27.83 23.62 -9.48
N ALA A 127 27.55 23.58 -8.19
CA ALA A 127 28.23 24.36 -7.16
C ALA A 127 28.43 23.54 -5.89
N ALA A 128 29.54 23.75 -5.19
CA ALA A 128 29.75 23.19 -3.86
C ALA A 128 30.25 24.23 -2.87
N PHE A 129 29.70 24.21 -1.65
CA PHE A 129 29.99 25.14 -0.57
C PHE A 129 30.17 24.41 0.75
N HIS A 130 30.87 25.04 1.71
CA HIS A 130 30.67 24.68 3.11
C HIS A 130 29.22 24.97 3.51
N SER A 131 28.75 26.19 3.31
CA SER A 131 27.36 26.57 3.54
C SER A 131 26.89 27.65 2.56
N LEU A 132 25.57 27.70 2.33
CA LEU A 132 24.92 28.76 1.56
C LEU A 132 23.86 29.45 2.42
N VAL A 133 24.00 30.75 2.65
CA VAL A 133 23.01 31.56 3.35
C VAL A 133 22.41 32.57 2.38
N ILE A 134 21.10 32.55 2.21
CA ILE A 134 20.36 33.50 1.37
C ILE A 134 19.54 34.39 2.30
N ARG A 135 19.87 35.68 2.32
CA ARG A 135 19.30 36.65 3.28
C ARG A 135 19.26 38.08 2.74
N ASP A 136 18.72 39.02 3.50
CA ASP A 136 18.76 40.46 3.20
C ASP A 136 18.25 40.76 1.76
N GLY A 137 17.14 40.14 1.37
CA GLY A 137 16.55 40.26 0.03
C GLY A 137 17.31 39.54 -1.11
N GLY A 138 18.34 38.74 -0.80
CA GLY A 138 19.07 37.96 -1.79
C GLY A 138 18.21 36.88 -2.44
N LYS A 139 18.47 36.57 -3.71
CA LYS A 139 17.68 35.63 -4.50
C LYS A 139 18.55 34.72 -5.34
N VAL A 140 18.32 33.41 -5.24
CA VAL A 140 18.98 32.38 -6.07
C VAL A 140 17.91 31.65 -6.88
N VAL A 141 18.09 31.61 -8.20
CA VAL A 141 17.18 30.93 -9.13
C VAL A 141 17.96 29.92 -9.96
N PHE A 142 17.51 28.67 -10.02
CA PHE A 142 18.14 27.66 -10.87
C PHE A 142 17.82 27.91 -12.35
N ALA A 143 18.83 27.78 -13.22
CA ALA A 143 18.63 27.82 -14.67
C ALA A 143 18.04 26.49 -15.17
N ASP A 144 16.92 26.55 -15.87
CA ASP A 144 16.25 25.44 -16.54
C ASP A 144 16.73 25.33 -18.00
N ARG A 145 17.43 24.23 -18.30
CA ARG A 145 18.02 23.93 -19.61
C ARG A 145 17.73 22.47 -19.96
N PRO A 146 16.57 22.15 -20.58
CA PRO A 146 16.10 20.77 -20.76
C PRO A 146 17.08 19.83 -21.46
N HIS A 147 18.00 20.38 -22.28
CA HIS A 147 19.05 19.65 -22.99
C HIS A 147 20.46 19.87 -22.41
N GLY A 148 20.57 20.61 -21.31
CA GLY A 148 21.82 20.88 -20.61
C GLY A 148 22.14 19.85 -19.53
N PRO A 149 23.36 19.90 -18.96
CA PRO A 149 23.74 19.04 -17.85
C PRO A 149 22.88 19.35 -16.60
N PRO A 150 22.64 18.35 -15.73
CA PRO A 150 21.96 18.57 -14.46
C PRO A 150 22.75 19.55 -13.59
N ILE A 151 22.04 20.38 -12.83
CA ILE A 151 22.66 21.31 -11.86
C ILE A 151 22.62 20.69 -10.47
N THR A 152 23.80 20.48 -9.88
CA THR A 152 23.93 19.99 -8.50
C THR A 152 24.44 21.10 -7.59
N LEU A 153 23.67 21.43 -6.54
CA LEU A 153 24.06 22.31 -5.46
C LEU A 153 24.41 21.48 -4.23
N ARG A 154 25.69 21.42 -3.87
CA ARG A 154 26.21 20.63 -2.74
C ARG A 154 26.61 21.54 -1.57
N ALA A 155 26.08 21.31 -0.37
CA ALA A 155 26.41 22.14 0.81
C ALA A 155 26.30 21.33 2.11
N ARG A 156 26.95 21.76 3.20
CA ARG A 156 26.64 21.21 4.53
C ARG A 156 25.30 21.69 5.05
N TYR A 157 24.94 22.93 4.75
CA TYR A 157 23.59 23.43 4.97
C TYR A 157 23.27 24.61 4.05
N ILE A 158 21.97 24.80 3.82
CA ILE A 158 21.40 25.94 3.11
C ILE A 158 20.41 26.61 4.07
N LEU A 159 20.54 27.91 4.30
CA LEU A 159 19.64 28.68 5.17
C LEU A 159 19.04 29.87 4.43
N ILE A 160 17.72 29.96 4.42
CA ILE A 160 16.94 31.02 3.78
C ILE A 160 16.18 31.78 4.86
N ARG A 161 16.42 33.09 4.98
CA ARG A 161 15.80 33.95 6.01
C ARG A 161 15.87 35.42 5.63
N ASP A 162 15.28 36.31 6.42
CA ASP A 162 15.45 37.76 6.32
C ASP A 162 15.17 38.30 4.89
N GLY A 163 14.10 37.81 4.25
CA GLY A 163 13.72 38.17 2.86
C GLY A 163 14.50 37.42 1.77
N GLY A 164 15.34 36.46 2.11
CA GLY A 164 16.06 35.63 1.16
C GLY A 164 15.14 34.67 0.38
N GLU A 165 15.50 34.36 -0.87
CA GLU A 165 14.67 33.51 -1.74
C GLU A 165 15.49 32.43 -2.48
N LEU A 166 15.00 31.19 -2.49
CA LEU A 166 15.49 30.10 -3.33
C LEU A 166 14.38 29.58 -4.25
N HIS A 167 14.63 29.60 -5.56
CA HIS A 167 13.68 29.17 -6.58
C HIS A 167 14.27 28.08 -7.49
N VAL A 168 13.52 26.98 -7.65
CA VAL A 168 13.73 25.96 -8.68
C VAL A 168 12.42 25.80 -9.44
N GLY A 169 12.29 26.53 -10.55
CA GLY A 169 11.01 26.66 -11.25
C GLY A 169 9.99 27.55 -10.50
N SER A 170 8.76 27.54 -10.98
CA SER A 170 7.60 28.17 -10.33
C SER A 170 6.34 27.38 -10.64
N GLU A 171 5.25 27.66 -9.93
CA GLU A 171 3.95 27.01 -10.18
C GLU A 171 3.50 27.13 -11.65
N ARG A 172 3.80 28.28 -12.28
CA ARG A 172 3.45 28.60 -13.67
C ARG A 172 4.45 28.07 -14.70
N CYS A 173 5.73 28.05 -14.33
CA CYS A 173 6.81 27.50 -15.16
C CYS A 173 7.54 26.42 -14.36
N PRO A 174 7.01 25.19 -14.31
CA PRO A 174 7.68 24.10 -13.63
C PRO A 174 9.03 23.80 -14.27
N TYR A 175 10.02 23.55 -13.44
CA TYR A 175 11.37 23.17 -13.84
C TYR A 175 11.32 21.88 -14.66
N ALA A 176 11.87 21.91 -15.88
CA ALA A 176 11.84 20.78 -16.81
C ALA A 176 13.14 19.96 -16.78
N SER A 177 14.27 20.61 -16.48
CA SER A 177 15.59 19.99 -16.27
C SER A 177 15.67 19.10 -15.02
N ARG A 178 16.85 18.50 -14.82
CA ARG A 178 17.22 17.80 -13.59
C ARG A 178 18.02 18.72 -12.66
N ALA A 179 17.63 18.77 -11.39
CA ALA A 179 18.33 19.51 -10.35
C ALA A 179 18.52 18.63 -9.10
N THR A 180 19.68 18.74 -8.47
CA THR A 180 20.00 18.02 -7.24
C THR A 180 20.49 18.99 -6.17
N ILE A 181 19.89 18.94 -4.98
CA ILE A 181 20.44 19.56 -3.76
C ILE A 181 21.03 18.43 -2.91
N SER A 182 22.34 18.45 -2.70
CA SER A 182 23.08 17.41 -1.97
C SER A 182 23.60 17.96 -0.65
N LEU A 183 23.09 17.43 0.47
CA LEU A 183 23.47 17.83 1.81
C LEU A 183 24.52 16.85 2.37
N TYR A 184 25.73 17.34 2.66
CA TYR A 184 26.84 16.50 3.11
C TYR A 184 27.31 16.82 4.54
N GLY A 185 27.98 15.86 5.15
CA GLY A 185 28.53 15.97 6.51
C GLY A 185 28.16 14.78 7.39
N ARG A 186 29.00 14.51 8.40
CA ARG A 186 28.82 13.46 9.41
C ARG A 186 28.24 14.02 10.71
N ALA A 187 27.70 13.15 11.55
CA ALA A 187 27.16 13.53 12.85
C ALA A 187 28.20 14.22 13.76
N ALA A 188 29.46 13.79 13.70
CA ALA A 188 30.55 14.34 14.49
C ALA A 188 31.10 15.68 13.95
N ASP A 189 30.63 16.15 12.80
CA ASP A 189 31.23 17.29 12.14
C ASP A 189 30.63 18.64 12.57
N GLY A 190 31.40 19.39 13.36
CA GLY A 190 31.11 20.80 13.67
C GLY A 190 29.88 21.02 14.56
N ALA A 191 29.62 22.27 14.93
CA ALA A 191 28.49 22.62 15.78
C ALA A 191 27.16 22.69 14.99
N ALA A 192 26.06 22.37 15.66
CA ALA A 192 24.72 22.58 15.14
C ALA A 192 24.43 24.08 14.96
N VAL A 193 23.71 24.42 13.89
CA VAL A 193 23.16 25.76 13.70
C VAL A 193 21.93 25.89 14.58
N ASP A 194 21.87 26.95 15.40
CA ASP A 194 20.78 27.16 16.34
C ASP A 194 19.40 27.14 15.65
N GLY A 195 18.43 26.47 16.29
CA GLY A 195 17.09 26.19 15.76
C GLY A 195 17.02 25.17 14.61
N PHE A 196 18.06 25.01 13.80
CA PHE A 196 18.03 24.17 12.60
C PHE A 196 18.69 22.81 12.79
N GLY A 197 19.87 22.73 13.39
CA GLY A 197 20.65 21.49 13.52
C GLY A 197 21.81 21.42 12.51
N GLN A 198 22.11 20.23 12.01
CA GLN A 198 23.16 19.99 11.01
C GLN A 198 22.58 19.34 9.75
N LYS A 199 23.27 19.50 8.61
CA LYS A 199 22.93 18.82 7.35
C LYS A 199 21.50 19.13 6.88
N PHE A 200 21.21 20.40 6.66
CA PHE A 200 19.83 20.85 6.48
C PHE A 200 19.61 21.85 5.34
N LEU A 201 18.36 21.90 4.86
CA LEU A 201 17.78 23.04 4.14
C LEU A 201 16.75 23.70 5.06
N GLY A 202 17.02 24.95 5.46
CA GLY A 202 16.28 25.66 6.50
C GLY A 202 15.58 26.89 5.96
N VAL A 203 14.32 27.07 6.35
CA VAL A 203 13.55 28.29 6.07
C VAL A 203 13.19 28.95 7.41
N GLY A 204 13.76 30.13 7.64
CA GLY A 204 13.46 30.97 8.80
C GLY A 204 12.49 32.11 8.46
N SER A 205 12.31 33.00 9.43
CA SER A 205 11.49 34.21 9.30
C SER A 205 11.83 34.99 8.03
N GLY A 206 10.81 35.41 7.28
CA GLY A 206 10.92 36.14 6.02
C GLY A 206 11.48 35.34 4.84
N GLY A 207 11.80 34.05 4.99
CA GLY A 207 12.37 33.23 3.92
C GLY A 207 11.33 32.81 2.86
N VAL A 208 11.80 32.61 1.63
CA VAL A 208 11.02 32.09 0.50
C VAL A 208 11.67 30.84 -0.08
N LEU A 209 10.92 29.73 -0.11
CA LEU A 209 11.33 28.49 -0.78
C LEU A 209 10.28 28.07 -1.81
N GLU A 210 10.66 28.11 -3.08
CA GLU A 210 9.78 27.76 -4.20
C GLU A 210 10.43 26.66 -5.04
N LEU A 211 9.96 25.42 -4.87
CA LEU A 211 10.43 24.26 -5.62
C LEU A 211 9.28 23.70 -6.45
N HIS A 212 9.37 23.76 -7.77
CA HIS A 212 8.29 23.37 -8.68
C HIS A 212 8.86 22.57 -9.85
N GLY A 213 8.87 21.25 -9.71
CA GLY A 213 9.24 20.30 -10.76
C GLY A 213 8.03 19.84 -11.58
N ARG A 214 8.26 18.83 -12.42
CA ARG A 214 7.21 18.17 -13.19
C ARG A 214 6.24 17.47 -12.23
N ARG A 215 4.95 17.50 -12.58
CA ARG A 215 3.86 16.88 -11.82
C ARG A 215 3.33 15.64 -12.55
N PRO A 216 4.05 14.50 -12.54
CA PRO A 216 3.53 13.26 -13.09
C PRO A 216 2.34 12.75 -12.26
N ARG A 217 1.59 11.79 -12.78
CA ARG A 217 0.67 11.00 -11.94
C ARG A 217 1.49 10.41 -10.79
N SER A 218 1.11 10.70 -9.53
CA SER A 218 1.94 10.29 -8.40
C SER A 218 1.92 8.78 -8.19
N TRP A 219 0.73 8.20 -8.04
CA TRP A 219 0.53 6.76 -7.88
C TRP A 219 -0.80 6.33 -8.50
N SER A 220 -0.95 5.03 -8.79
CA SER A 220 -2.16 4.39 -9.34
C SER A 220 -2.38 3.04 -8.65
N LEU A 221 -3.43 2.31 -9.00
CA LEU A 221 -3.62 0.91 -8.64
C LEU A 221 -3.27 -0.01 -9.82
N LEU A 222 -2.86 -1.25 -9.54
CA LEU A 222 -2.84 -2.32 -10.52
C LEU A 222 -4.26 -2.59 -11.06
N ASP A 223 -4.38 -2.86 -12.35
CA ASP A 223 -5.62 -3.32 -13.01
C ASP A 223 -5.56 -4.81 -13.38
N LYS A 224 -4.42 -5.45 -13.09
CA LYS A 224 -4.20 -6.89 -13.29
C LYS A 224 -3.17 -7.40 -12.29
N THR A 225 -3.44 -8.57 -11.72
CA THR A 225 -2.56 -9.21 -10.73
C THR A 225 -1.16 -9.46 -11.31
N LEU A 226 -0.15 -8.97 -10.60
CA LEU A 226 1.25 -9.22 -10.88
C LEU A 226 1.68 -10.47 -10.09
N HIS A 227 1.99 -11.54 -10.82
CA HIS A 227 2.39 -12.81 -10.22
C HIS A 227 3.91 -12.90 -10.04
N PRO A 228 4.40 -13.68 -9.04
CA PRO A 228 5.81 -14.00 -8.93
C PRO A 228 6.37 -14.57 -10.25
N GLY A 229 7.51 -14.07 -10.70
CA GLY A 229 8.10 -14.45 -11.98
C GLY A 229 7.40 -13.86 -13.22
N GLY A 230 6.35 -13.05 -13.04
CA GLY A 230 5.55 -12.43 -14.11
C GLY A 230 4.57 -13.38 -14.82
N LEU A 231 4.57 -14.68 -14.50
CA LEU A 231 3.64 -15.68 -15.05
C LEU A 231 2.65 -16.13 -13.98
N ARG A 232 1.38 -16.31 -14.35
CA ARG A 232 0.30 -16.75 -13.43
C ARG A 232 0.62 -18.04 -12.68
N TYR A 233 1.33 -18.96 -13.31
CA TYR A 233 1.72 -20.25 -12.73
C TYR A 233 3.20 -20.30 -12.31
N GLY A 234 3.84 -19.13 -12.23
CA GLY A 234 5.25 -18.97 -11.88
C GLY A 234 6.22 -19.34 -13.01
N ALA A 235 7.48 -18.95 -12.82
CA ALA A 235 8.58 -19.46 -13.62
C ALA A 235 8.81 -20.95 -13.33
N TYR A 236 9.35 -21.67 -14.31
CA TYR A 236 9.71 -23.08 -14.15
C TYR A 236 11.20 -23.26 -14.37
N SER A 237 11.87 -23.98 -13.46
CA SER A 237 13.26 -24.39 -13.65
C SER A 237 13.47 -25.82 -13.14
N SER A 238 14.21 -26.61 -13.91
CA SER A 238 14.55 -27.99 -13.56
C SER A 238 15.92 -28.31 -14.12
N GLU A 239 16.92 -28.51 -13.26
CA GLU A 239 18.26 -28.97 -13.65
C GLU A 239 18.54 -30.35 -13.04
N ARG A 240 19.19 -31.23 -13.80
CA ARG A 240 19.57 -32.58 -13.35
C ARG A 240 21.00 -32.89 -13.74
N ARG A 241 21.76 -33.40 -12.76
CA ARG A 241 23.16 -33.86 -12.92
C ARG A 241 23.36 -35.37 -12.80
N TRP A 242 22.35 -36.08 -12.30
CA TRP A 242 22.33 -37.53 -12.17
C TRP A 242 20.90 -38.06 -12.29
N GLY A 243 20.75 -39.35 -12.54
CA GLY A 243 19.44 -40.01 -12.61
C GLY A 243 18.53 -39.48 -13.72
N SER A 244 19.09 -38.87 -14.76
CA SER A 244 18.35 -38.24 -15.86
C SER A 244 18.54 -38.96 -17.21
N ARG A 245 19.07 -40.19 -17.19
CA ARG A 245 19.38 -40.95 -18.41
C ARG A 245 18.17 -41.07 -19.35
N GLY A 246 18.41 -40.83 -20.64
CA GLY A 246 17.41 -40.91 -21.71
C GLY A 246 16.85 -39.54 -22.13
N LEU A 247 15.67 -39.55 -22.75
CA LEU A 247 14.95 -38.34 -23.14
C LEU A 247 14.12 -37.81 -21.98
N ASN A 248 14.33 -36.55 -21.63
CA ASN A 248 13.55 -35.82 -20.63
C ASN A 248 12.66 -34.83 -21.37
N LEU A 249 11.35 -34.81 -21.06
CA LEU A 249 10.38 -33.95 -21.73
C LEU A 249 9.59 -33.10 -20.73
N ARG A 250 9.26 -31.89 -21.15
CA ARG A 250 8.26 -31.01 -20.54
C ARG A 250 7.21 -30.66 -21.59
N VAL A 251 5.95 -30.78 -21.22
CA VAL A 251 4.80 -30.36 -22.03
C VAL A 251 4.19 -29.14 -21.36
N LEU A 252 4.03 -28.07 -22.12
CA LEU A 252 3.55 -26.79 -21.62
C LEU A 252 2.36 -26.29 -22.43
N ASP A 253 1.45 -25.62 -21.74
CA ASP A 253 0.41 -24.82 -22.40
C ASP A 253 1.02 -23.52 -22.94
N ALA A 254 0.92 -23.31 -24.24
CA ALA A 254 1.51 -22.15 -24.92
C ALA A 254 0.90 -20.82 -24.44
N GLY A 255 -0.39 -20.82 -24.08
CA GLY A 255 -1.13 -19.63 -23.70
C GLY A 255 -1.02 -19.25 -22.22
N THR A 256 -0.52 -20.13 -21.35
CA THR A 256 -0.31 -19.80 -19.93
C THR A 256 1.13 -20.01 -19.44
N GLY A 257 1.99 -20.64 -20.24
CA GLY A 257 3.36 -21.00 -19.85
C GLY A 257 3.42 -22.09 -18.76
N ARG A 258 2.29 -22.72 -18.41
CA ARG A 258 2.22 -23.73 -17.35
C ARG A 258 2.79 -25.05 -17.86
N VAL A 259 3.73 -25.63 -17.12
CA VAL A 259 4.16 -27.02 -17.33
C VAL A 259 3.04 -27.96 -16.91
N ALA A 260 2.35 -28.56 -17.88
CA ALA A 260 1.25 -29.49 -17.67
C ALA A 260 1.76 -30.90 -17.34
N ALA A 261 2.87 -31.32 -17.94
CA ALA A 261 3.46 -32.64 -17.69
C ALA A 261 4.99 -32.63 -17.78
N ALA A 262 5.62 -33.48 -16.97
CA ALA A 262 7.06 -33.70 -16.94
C ALA A 262 7.35 -35.20 -16.86
N ARG A 263 8.10 -35.75 -17.82
CA ARG A 263 8.43 -37.19 -17.87
C ARG A 263 9.87 -37.42 -18.33
N ARG A 264 10.43 -38.56 -17.91
CA ARG A 264 11.74 -39.08 -18.32
C ARG A 264 11.51 -40.47 -18.93
N PHE A 265 12.17 -40.73 -20.06
CA PHE A 265 12.12 -42.00 -20.78
C PHE A 265 13.54 -42.49 -21.00
N ASP A 266 13.92 -43.60 -20.35
CA ASP A 266 15.28 -44.18 -20.48
C ASP A 266 15.41 -44.96 -21.79
N THR A 267 15.33 -44.23 -22.91
CA THR A 267 15.42 -44.77 -24.27
C THR A 267 16.83 -45.25 -24.62
N HIS A 268 17.79 -45.12 -23.72
CA HIS A 268 19.12 -45.70 -23.89
C HIS A 268 19.18 -47.14 -23.39
N LEU A 269 18.61 -47.41 -22.22
CA LEU A 269 18.67 -48.76 -21.63
C LEU A 269 17.51 -49.66 -22.10
N ARG A 270 16.31 -49.11 -22.32
CA ARG A 270 15.08 -49.90 -22.51
C ARG A 270 14.31 -49.46 -23.75
N ALA A 271 14.09 -50.38 -24.69
CA ALA A 271 13.27 -50.13 -25.87
C ALA A 271 11.79 -49.87 -25.52
N ALA A 272 11.26 -50.51 -24.46
CA ALA A 272 9.88 -50.30 -24.00
C ALA A 272 9.56 -48.84 -23.62
N GLU A 273 10.57 -48.06 -23.22
CA GLU A 273 10.41 -46.63 -22.93
C GLU A 273 10.11 -45.80 -24.19
N CYS A 274 10.43 -46.32 -25.38
CA CYS A 274 10.02 -45.72 -26.64
C CYS A 274 8.50 -45.78 -26.82
N HIS A 275 7.85 -46.91 -26.53
CA HIS A 275 6.39 -47.02 -26.59
C HIS A 275 5.73 -46.05 -25.61
N ARG A 276 6.19 -46.02 -24.36
CA ARG A 276 5.71 -45.07 -23.35
C ARG A 276 5.85 -43.61 -23.78
N LEU A 277 6.94 -43.25 -24.46
CA LEU A 277 7.14 -41.90 -24.98
C LEU A 277 6.13 -41.56 -26.07
N ARG A 278 5.86 -42.49 -27.00
CA ARG A 278 4.86 -42.27 -28.06
C ARG A 278 3.47 -42.14 -27.48
N ASP A 279 3.08 -43.03 -26.56
CA ASP A 279 1.77 -42.99 -25.90
C ASP A 279 1.61 -41.68 -25.10
N PHE A 280 2.66 -41.27 -24.40
CA PHE A 280 2.67 -40.01 -23.68
C PHE A 280 2.43 -38.82 -24.62
N LEU A 281 3.13 -38.75 -25.75
CA LEU A 281 2.94 -37.66 -26.73
C LEU A 281 1.58 -37.72 -27.43
N ALA A 282 1.06 -38.92 -27.71
CA ALA A 282 -0.26 -39.10 -28.32
C ALA A 282 -1.41 -38.62 -27.42
N LEU A 283 -1.22 -38.65 -26.10
CA LEU A 283 -2.19 -38.15 -25.12
C LEU A 283 -2.13 -36.63 -24.91
N GLN A 284 -1.17 -35.93 -25.50
CA GLN A 284 -1.08 -34.47 -25.36
C GLN A 284 -1.92 -33.75 -26.41
N PRO A 285 -2.54 -32.61 -26.07
CA PRO A 285 -3.25 -31.79 -27.05
C PRO A 285 -2.32 -31.29 -28.16
N GLU A 286 -2.83 -31.24 -29.40
CA GLU A 286 -2.15 -30.56 -30.50
C GLU A 286 -1.92 -29.08 -30.16
N GLY A 287 -0.81 -28.51 -30.61
CA GLY A 287 -0.43 -27.13 -30.28
C GLY A 287 0.26 -26.94 -28.93
N SER A 288 0.41 -27.99 -28.12
CA SER A 288 1.21 -27.94 -26.89
C SER A 288 2.70 -27.72 -27.18
N VAL A 289 3.37 -26.94 -26.33
CA VAL A 289 4.82 -26.75 -26.42
C VAL A 289 5.50 -27.97 -25.80
N VAL A 290 6.46 -28.55 -26.51
CA VAL A 290 7.27 -29.67 -26.03
C VAL A 290 8.73 -29.24 -25.98
N ALA A 291 9.28 -29.19 -24.77
CA ALA A 291 10.70 -29.02 -24.54
C ALA A 291 11.32 -30.38 -24.21
N ALA A 292 12.37 -30.78 -24.93
CA ALA A 292 13.03 -32.07 -24.77
C ALA A 292 14.55 -31.89 -24.62
N ALA A 293 15.18 -32.69 -23.76
CA ALA A 293 16.62 -32.71 -23.56
C ALA A 293 17.14 -34.11 -23.24
N VAL A 294 18.32 -34.46 -23.76
CA VAL A 294 19.01 -35.70 -23.40
C VAL A 294 19.69 -35.54 -22.04
N GLY A 295 19.48 -36.50 -21.14
CA GLY A 295 20.36 -36.70 -19.98
C GLY A 295 21.21 -37.95 -20.19
N ASP A 296 22.52 -37.85 -19.92
CA ASP A 296 23.51 -38.90 -20.18
C ASP A 296 23.49 -39.38 -21.63
N SER A 297 22.65 -40.35 -21.97
CA SER A 297 22.52 -40.88 -23.32
C SER A 297 21.08 -41.30 -23.55
N ALA A 298 20.61 -41.17 -24.78
CA ALA A 298 19.26 -41.56 -25.19
C ALA A 298 19.23 -42.53 -26.39
N ALA A 299 20.36 -42.73 -27.08
CA ALA A 299 20.35 -43.23 -28.45
C ALA A 299 20.25 -44.76 -28.62
N ARG A 300 20.76 -45.55 -27.66
CA ARG A 300 21.03 -47.00 -27.85
C ARG A 300 19.77 -47.83 -28.14
N SER A 301 18.66 -47.58 -27.43
CA SER A 301 17.40 -48.29 -27.64
C SER A 301 16.31 -47.40 -28.26
N LEU A 302 16.68 -46.23 -28.78
CA LEU A 302 15.76 -45.29 -29.41
C LEU A 302 15.33 -45.81 -30.78
N THR A 303 14.14 -46.39 -30.84
CA THR A 303 13.59 -47.06 -32.03
C THR A 303 13.41 -46.11 -33.21
N LEU A 304 13.48 -46.65 -34.44
CA LEU A 304 13.25 -45.89 -35.66
C LEU A 304 11.85 -45.24 -35.68
N GLU A 305 10.82 -45.97 -35.25
CA GLU A 305 9.44 -45.47 -35.17
C GLU A 305 9.34 -44.22 -34.28
N THR A 306 9.96 -44.24 -33.11
CA THR A 306 9.98 -43.06 -32.21
C THR A 306 10.81 -41.91 -32.79
N ARG A 307 11.92 -42.18 -33.49
CA ARG A 307 12.69 -41.14 -34.20
C ARG A 307 11.86 -40.48 -35.30
N LEU A 308 11.11 -41.25 -36.08
CA LEU A 308 10.21 -40.74 -37.12
C LEU A 308 9.07 -39.94 -36.50
N LEU A 309 8.47 -40.41 -35.39
CA LEU A 309 7.44 -39.66 -34.67
C LEU A 309 7.96 -38.28 -34.22
N LEU A 310 9.12 -38.22 -33.58
CA LEU A 310 9.72 -36.96 -33.12
C LEU A 310 10.11 -36.04 -34.28
N ARG A 311 10.60 -36.60 -35.40
CA ARG A 311 10.85 -35.85 -36.63
C ARG A 311 9.55 -35.30 -37.22
N ASP A 312 8.48 -36.08 -37.26
CA ASP A 312 7.27 -35.70 -38.00
C ASP A 312 6.35 -34.80 -37.17
N ARG A 313 6.22 -35.06 -35.87
CA ARG A 313 5.31 -34.34 -34.96
C ARG A 313 5.95 -33.16 -34.25
N LEU A 314 7.27 -33.16 -34.05
CA LEU A 314 8.02 -32.05 -33.45
C LEU A 314 9.05 -31.43 -34.41
N ARG A 315 9.04 -31.84 -35.68
CA ARG A 315 9.89 -31.28 -36.75
C ARG A 315 11.39 -31.31 -36.43
N SER A 316 11.82 -32.27 -35.60
CA SER A 316 13.23 -32.46 -35.27
C SER A 316 14.05 -32.83 -36.50
N GLN A 317 15.15 -32.12 -36.71
CA GLN A 317 16.11 -32.34 -37.79
C GLN A 317 17.26 -33.25 -37.36
N HIS A 318 17.55 -33.34 -36.06
CA HIS A 318 18.71 -34.07 -35.55
C HIS A 318 18.38 -35.42 -34.91
N ILE A 319 17.14 -35.64 -34.44
CA ILE A 319 16.79 -36.86 -33.69
C ILE A 319 16.99 -38.13 -34.49
N SER A 320 16.84 -38.10 -35.82
CA SER A 320 17.04 -39.28 -36.68
C SER A 320 18.48 -39.81 -36.63
N ARG A 321 19.47 -38.96 -36.33
CA ARG A 321 20.89 -39.31 -36.27
C ARG A 321 21.51 -39.16 -34.87
N LEU A 322 20.67 -39.01 -33.83
CA LEU A 322 21.15 -38.87 -32.45
C LEU A 322 22.01 -40.07 -32.04
N GLY A 323 23.25 -39.79 -31.64
CA GLY A 323 24.30 -40.75 -31.28
C GLY A 323 24.50 -40.94 -29.78
N TYR A 324 25.43 -41.84 -29.42
CA TYR A 324 25.76 -42.16 -28.04
C TYR A 324 26.29 -40.93 -27.29
N ARG A 325 25.69 -40.62 -26.13
CA ARG A 325 26.06 -39.50 -25.23
C ARG A 325 26.03 -38.10 -25.85
N GLN A 326 25.53 -37.95 -27.07
CA GLN A 326 25.42 -36.64 -27.70
C GLN A 326 24.43 -35.76 -26.93
N PRO A 327 24.88 -34.57 -26.47
CA PRO A 327 23.96 -33.56 -25.99
C PRO A 327 22.99 -33.14 -27.08
N TRP A 328 21.71 -33.08 -26.73
CA TRP A 328 20.65 -32.69 -27.64
C TRP A 328 19.52 -32.01 -26.85
N ALA A 329 19.04 -30.90 -27.39
CA ALA A 329 17.93 -30.15 -26.84
C ALA A 329 16.99 -29.68 -27.97
N LEU A 330 15.69 -29.64 -27.67
CA LEU A 330 14.64 -29.22 -28.59
C LEU A 330 13.54 -28.45 -27.84
N VAL A 331 13.00 -27.42 -28.45
CA VAL A 331 11.76 -26.74 -28.06
C VAL A 331 10.90 -26.59 -29.31
N GLY A 332 9.80 -27.34 -29.39
CA GLY A 332 8.90 -27.36 -30.56
C GLY A 332 7.44 -27.33 -30.17
N ILE A 333 6.57 -27.20 -31.17
CA ILE A 333 5.10 -27.28 -31.00
C ILE A 333 4.62 -28.63 -31.53
N LEU A 334 3.86 -29.37 -30.74
CA LEU A 334 3.28 -30.64 -31.16
C LEU A 334 2.31 -30.40 -32.32
N GLY A 335 2.56 -31.05 -33.46
CA GLY A 335 1.79 -30.87 -34.69
C GLY A 335 2.06 -29.55 -35.42
N GLY A 336 3.06 -28.78 -34.98
CA GLY A 336 3.38 -27.48 -35.55
C GLY A 336 4.05 -27.53 -36.93
N ASP A 337 4.17 -26.34 -37.54
CA ASP A 337 4.86 -26.14 -38.81
C ASP A 337 6.39 -26.33 -38.69
N PRO A 338 7.14 -26.44 -39.80
CA PRO A 338 8.60 -26.62 -39.76
C PRO A 338 9.38 -25.48 -39.08
N PHE A 339 8.81 -24.27 -39.01
CA PHE A 339 9.43 -23.12 -38.34
C PHE A 339 9.05 -23.06 -36.86
N SER A 340 8.27 -24.03 -36.36
CA SER A 340 7.78 -24.11 -34.99
C SER A 340 8.77 -24.75 -33.99
N THR A 341 9.96 -25.16 -34.46
CA THR A 341 10.95 -25.90 -33.66
C THR A 341 12.31 -25.21 -33.62
N ALA A 342 12.86 -25.07 -32.42
CA ALA A 342 14.25 -24.74 -32.15
C ALA A 342 14.95 -26.01 -31.64
N GLU A 343 16.16 -26.30 -32.14
CA GLU A 343 16.89 -27.53 -31.82
C GLU A 343 18.39 -27.26 -31.87
N ASP A 344 19.16 -27.86 -30.95
CA ASP A 344 20.63 -27.80 -30.95
C ASP A 344 21.20 -29.16 -30.52
N LYS A 345 22.43 -29.44 -30.96
CA LYS A 345 23.18 -30.64 -30.60
C LYS A 345 24.68 -30.37 -30.45
N ARG A 346 25.36 -31.19 -29.65
CA ARG A 346 26.82 -31.17 -29.56
C ARG A 346 27.40 -32.56 -29.82
N GLU A 347 28.64 -32.58 -30.30
CA GLU A 347 29.39 -33.82 -30.43
C GLU A 347 30.01 -34.21 -29.08
N TYR A 348 30.12 -35.52 -28.83
CA TYR A 348 30.73 -36.06 -27.61
C TYR A 348 32.05 -36.75 -27.96
N HIS A 349 33.17 -36.20 -27.49
CA HIS A 349 34.52 -36.65 -27.86
C HIS A 349 35.21 -37.50 -26.77
N GLY A 350 34.48 -37.97 -25.75
CA GLY A 350 35.03 -38.86 -24.71
C GLY A 350 35.87 -38.19 -23.61
N ASN A 351 36.22 -36.92 -23.73
CA ASN A 351 36.93 -36.10 -22.73
C ASN A 351 36.08 -35.70 -21.50
N GLY A 352 34.82 -36.14 -21.44
CA GLY A 352 33.89 -35.89 -20.34
C GLY A 352 33.31 -34.47 -20.25
N THR A 353 33.71 -33.53 -21.12
CA THR A 353 33.15 -32.17 -21.12
C THR A 353 32.72 -31.78 -22.53
N THR A 354 31.50 -31.28 -22.65
CA THR A 354 30.94 -30.78 -23.91
C THR A 354 30.45 -29.35 -23.71
N GLY A 355 30.26 -28.61 -24.80
CA GLY A 355 29.41 -27.41 -24.75
C GLY A 355 27.96 -27.79 -24.42
N LEU A 356 27.14 -26.80 -24.05
CA LEU A 356 25.70 -27.03 -23.91
C LEU A 356 25.03 -26.98 -25.29
N ALA A 357 24.29 -28.02 -25.63
CA ALA A 357 23.23 -27.93 -26.62
C ALA A 357 22.08 -27.13 -25.99
N VAL A 358 21.67 -26.02 -26.61
CA VAL A 358 20.61 -25.15 -26.08
C VAL A 358 19.57 -24.87 -27.15
N ALA A 359 18.33 -25.25 -26.87
CA ALA A 359 17.16 -24.91 -27.70
C ALA A 359 16.28 -23.91 -26.95
N GLN A 360 15.93 -22.80 -27.58
CA GLN A 360 15.20 -21.71 -26.96
C GLN A 360 14.15 -21.14 -27.92
N ARG A 361 12.95 -20.86 -27.42
CA ARG A 361 11.87 -20.24 -28.20
C ARG A 361 10.99 -19.34 -27.34
N GLU A 362 10.55 -18.22 -27.92
CA GLU A 362 9.63 -17.25 -27.29
C GLU A 362 8.17 -17.57 -27.64
N PHE A 363 7.29 -17.38 -26.67
CA PHE A 363 5.84 -17.57 -26.74
C PHE A 363 5.12 -16.37 -26.12
N LEU A 364 3.81 -16.27 -26.38
CA LEU A 364 2.95 -15.22 -25.85
C LEU A 364 1.77 -15.86 -25.13
N THR A 365 1.58 -15.51 -23.87
CA THR A 365 0.41 -15.95 -23.10
C THR A 365 -0.87 -15.26 -23.58
N TYR A 366 -2.04 -15.81 -23.24
CA TYR A 366 -3.36 -15.24 -23.57
C TYR A 366 -3.53 -13.80 -23.05
N ASP A 367 -2.82 -13.47 -21.99
CA ASP A 367 -2.86 -12.18 -21.33
C ASP A 367 -1.74 -11.22 -21.78
N GLY A 368 -1.00 -11.59 -22.83
CA GLY A 368 -0.05 -10.74 -23.55
C GLY A 368 1.39 -10.75 -23.01
N THR A 369 1.71 -11.59 -22.02
CA THR A 369 3.05 -11.71 -21.45
C THR A 369 3.94 -12.57 -22.35
N ARG A 370 5.11 -12.04 -22.73
CA ARG A 370 6.11 -12.81 -23.49
C ARG A 370 6.93 -13.67 -22.55
N PHE A 371 7.14 -14.92 -22.91
CA PHE A 371 7.99 -15.82 -22.14
C PHE A 371 8.81 -16.71 -23.04
N THR A 372 9.93 -17.17 -22.52
CA THR A 372 10.86 -18.05 -23.20
C THR A 372 10.80 -19.43 -22.57
N VAL A 373 10.76 -20.45 -23.42
CA VAL A 373 11.02 -21.85 -23.03
C VAL A 373 12.40 -22.24 -23.52
N THR A 374 13.23 -22.74 -22.61
CA THR A 374 14.60 -23.18 -22.88
C THR A 374 14.76 -24.63 -22.47
N ALA A 375 15.37 -25.44 -23.32
CA ALA A 375 15.87 -26.77 -23.01
C ALA A 375 17.39 -26.79 -23.22
N PHE A 376 18.12 -27.48 -22.36
CA PHE A 376 19.57 -27.62 -22.53
C PHE A 376 20.07 -29.00 -22.10
N SER A 377 21.18 -29.43 -22.72
CA SER A 377 21.84 -30.71 -22.48
C SER A 377 23.35 -30.57 -22.69
N GLY A 378 24.18 -31.28 -21.93
CA GLY A 378 25.63 -31.28 -22.04
C GLY A 378 26.32 -32.15 -21.01
N TRP A 379 27.63 -31.99 -20.91
CA TRP A 379 28.51 -32.71 -19.99
C TRP A 379 29.50 -31.75 -19.36
N ILE A 380 29.68 -31.82 -18.05
CA ILE A 380 30.65 -31.02 -17.30
C ILE A 380 31.51 -31.98 -16.50
N LYS A 381 32.81 -32.10 -16.82
CA LYS A 381 33.78 -32.92 -16.08
C LYS A 381 33.30 -34.37 -15.83
N GLY A 382 32.73 -35.00 -16.84
CA GLY A 382 32.21 -36.38 -16.81
C GLY A 382 30.80 -36.51 -16.26
N VAL A 383 30.18 -35.42 -15.81
CA VAL A 383 28.82 -35.42 -15.25
C VAL A 383 27.83 -34.92 -16.30
N PRO A 384 26.76 -35.69 -16.63
CA PRO A 384 25.74 -35.23 -17.56
C PRO A 384 24.96 -34.07 -16.95
N HIS A 385 24.61 -33.08 -17.75
CA HIS A 385 23.93 -31.87 -17.30
C HIS A 385 22.78 -31.55 -18.27
N ASN A 386 21.54 -31.58 -17.80
CA ASN A 386 20.40 -31.16 -18.61
C ASN A 386 19.38 -30.42 -17.78
N GLY A 387 18.54 -29.64 -18.46
CA GLY A 387 17.46 -28.94 -17.79
C GLY A 387 16.52 -28.18 -18.70
N PHE A 388 15.56 -27.54 -18.05
CA PHE A 388 14.49 -26.78 -18.68
C PHE A 388 14.25 -25.50 -17.89
N LYS A 389 13.97 -24.40 -18.61
CA LYS A 389 13.56 -23.12 -18.03
C LYS A 389 12.34 -22.57 -18.74
N VAL A 390 11.45 -21.92 -17.99
CA VAL A 390 10.33 -21.12 -18.47
C VAL A 390 10.34 -19.82 -17.69
N GLU A 391 10.58 -18.72 -18.39
CA GLU A 391 10.79 -17.41 -17.75
C GLU A 391 10.27 -16.30 -18.67
N VAL A 392 9.79 -15.19 -18.09
CA VAL A 392 9.35 -14.02 -18.87
C VAL A 392 10.52 -13.47 -19.68
N SER A 393 10.24 -13.02 -20.90
CA SER A 393 11.22 -12.36 -21.77
C SER A 393 10.82 -10.91 -22.04
N LYS A 394 11.83 -10.02 -22.16
CA LYS A 394 11.69 -8.60 -22.57
C LYS A 394 10.86 -7.72 -21.63
N GLY A 395 10.93 -7.98 -20.32
CA GLY A 395 10.24 -7.20 -19.28
C GLY A 395 8.75 -7.53 -19.15
N ILE A 396 8.13 -7.06 -18.08
CA ILE A 396 6.71 -7.31 -17.78
C ILE A 396 5.93 -6.03 -18.01
N ILE A 397 4.79 -6.11 -18.72
CA ILE A 397 3.88 -4.97 -18.86
C ILE A 397 2.92 -4.97 -17.67
N LEU A 398 3.00 -3.93 -16.85
CA LEU A 398 2.03 -3.64 -15.81
C LEU A 398 0.81 -2.94 -16.42
N HIS A 399 -0.37 -3.34 -15.96
CA HIS A 399 -1.64 -2.72 -16.29
C HIS A 399 -2.09 -1.92 -15.07
N LEU A 400 -2.42 -0.65 -15.28
CA LEU A 400 -2.80 0.28 -14.23
C LEU A 400 -4.19 0.85 -14.49
N VAL A 401 -4.83 1.33 -13.43
CA VAL A 401 -6.17 1.92 -13.50
C VAL A 401 -6.15 3.28 -14.19
N ASP A 402 -5.13 4.09 -13.92
CA ASP A 402 -5.02 5.48 -14.36
C ASP A 402 -4.13 5.65 -15.61
N ASP A 403 -4.22 6.83 -16.24
CA ASP A 403 -3.27 7.26 -17.26
C ASP A 403 -1.91 7.58 -16.62
N VAL A 404 -0.87 6.90 -17.11
CA VAL A 404 0.50 6.97 -16.61
C VAL A 404 1.50 7.35 -17.70
N ARG A 405 1.06 7.96 -18.80
CA ARG A 405 1.98 8.45 -19.86
C ARG A 405 3.03 9.43 -19.36
N SER A 406 2.81 10.05 -18.20
CA SER A 406 3.78 10.90 -17.54
C SER A 406 4.99 10.15 -16.97
N TRP A 407 4.90 8.83 -16.79
CA TRP A 407 5.99 7.98 -16.29
C TRP A 407 6.90 7.62 -17.45
N LEU A 408 8.18 7.95 -17.31
CA LEU A 408 9.16 7.87 -18.39
C LEU A 408 10.10 6.67 -18.22
N PRO A 409 10.70 6.18 -19.31
CA PRO A 409 11.75 5.18 -19.23
C PRO A 409 12.91 5.63 -18.33
N GLY A 410 13.39 4.75 -17.47
CA GLY A 410 14.40 5.02 -16.45
C GLY A 410 13.84 5.55 -15.13
N ASP A 411 12.55 5.90 -15.05
CA ASP A 411 11.92 6.21 -13.76
C ASP A 411 11.81 4.94 -12.90
N ARG A 412 11.84 5.14 -11.58
CA ARG A 412 11.69 4.08 -10.58
C ARG A 412 10.28 4.11 -10.01
N ILE A 413 9.65 2.94 -9.96
CA ILE A 413 8.35 2.73 -9.32
C ILE A 413 8.47 1.76 -8.15
N VAL A 414 7.50 1.81 -7.24
CA VAL A 414 7.29 0.80 -6.20
C VAL A 414 5.90 0.20 -6.36
N VAL A 415 5.80 -1.12 -6.22
CA VAL A 415 4.52 -1.85 -6.15
C VAL A 415 4.31 -2.29 -4.71
N ALA A 416 3.19 -1.89 -4.13
CA ALA A 416 2.85 -2.13 -2.73
C ALA A 416 2.68 -3.61 -2.40
N SER A 417 2.96 -3.98 -1.15
CA SER A 417 2.63 -5.31 -0.64
C SER A 417 1.11 -5.50 -0.59
N THR A 418 0.66 -6.69 -0.98
CA THR A 418 -0.74 -7.13 -0.79
C THR A 418 -0.85 -8.25 0.24
N ASP A 419 0.12 -8.34 1.14
CA ASP A 419 0.25 -9.36 2.18
C ASP A 419 0.50 -8.71 3.58
N TYR A 420 0.44 -9.50 4.65
CA TYR A 420 0.72 -9.05 6.02
C TYR A 420 2.16 -8.57 6.23
N SER A 421 3.08 -8.97 5.33
CA SER A 421 4.45 -8.49 5.37
C SER A 421 4.57 -7.23 4.51
N MET A 422 4.81 -6.10 5.15
CA MET A 422 5.11 -4.84 4.45
C MET A 422 6.39 -4.91 3.60
N HIS A 423 7.30 -5.82 3.93
CA HIS A 423 8.58 -6.03 3.24
C HIS A 423 8.46 -6.74 1.88
N GLN A 424 7.24 -7.04 1.44
CA GLN A 424 6.98 -7.57 0.10
C GLN A 424 6.67 -6.46 -0.93
N ALA A 425 6.83 -5.18 -0.56
CA ALA A 425 6.85 -4.11 -1.56
C ALA A 425 8.10 -4.26 -2.45
N GLU A 426 7.95 -4.08 -3.76
CA GLU A 426 9.02 -4.29 -4.74
C GLU A 426 9.23 -3.06 -5.62
N GLU A 427 10.48 -2.75 -5.90
CA GLU A 427 10.85 -1.62 -6.75
C GLU A 427 11.31 -2.08 -8.12
N PHE A 428 10.89 -1.35 -9.15
CA PHE A 428 11.25 -1.65 -10.53
C PHE A 428 11.63 -0.38 -11.29
N ASN A 429 12.56 -0.52 -12.22
CA ASN A 429 12.85 0.54 -13.19
C ASN A 429 11.93 0.37 -14.42
N LEU A 430 11.51 1.48 -15.01
CA LEU A 430 10.69 1.45 -16.21
C LEU A 430 11.54 1.32 -17.48
N LEU A 431 11.17 0.38 -18.34
CA LEU A 431 11.75 0.18 -19.66
C LEU A 431 11.01 1.01 -20.72
N PRO A 432 11.66 1.35 -21.85
CA PRO A 432 10.96 1.84 -23.03
C PRO A 432 9.84 0.88 -23.45
N CYS A 433 8.65 1.42 -23.67
CA CYS A 433 7.49 0.64 -24.08
C CYS A 433 6.68 1.34 -25.18
N PRO A 434 7.18 1.36 -26.44
CA PRO A 434 6.44 1.92 -27.58
C PRO A 434 5.08 1.25 -27.81
N GLU A 435 4.92 0.01 -27.38
CA GLU A 435 3.68 -0.78 -27.49
C GLU A 435 2.67 -0.53 -26.35
N CYS A 436 3.07 0.18 -25.28
CA CYS A 436 2.21 0.39 -24.13
C CYS A 436 1.07 1.37 -24.43
N LYS A 437 -0.12 1.05 -23.92
CA LYS A 437 -1.25 1.98 -23.86
C LYS A 437 -1.01 3.06 -22.81
N SER A 438 -1.91 4.05 -22.75
CA SER A 438 -1.80 5.15 -21.79
C SER A 438 -1.80 4.72 -20.32
N ASN A 439 -2.37 3.56 -20.00
CA ASN A 439 -2.45 3.00 -18.64
C ASN A 439 -1.52 1.80 -18.43
N GLN A 440 -0.44 1.71 -19.22
CA GLN A 440 0.51 0.61 -19.16
C GLN A 440 1.95 1.13 -19.09
N VAL A 441 2.77 0.41 -18.33
CA VAL A 441 4.23 0.62 -18.28
C VAL A 441 4.92 -0.73 -18.30
N LYS A 442 6.16 -0.77 -18.79
CA LYS A 442 6.98 -1.98 -18.80
C LYS A 442 8.04 -1.88 -17.71
N ILE A 443 8.16 -2.91 -16.88
CA ILE A 443 9.16 -3.00 -15.82
C ILE A 443 10.35 -3.87 -16.21
N ASP A 444 11.52 -3.48 -15.70
CA ASP A 444 12.74 -4.28 -15.67
C ASP A 444 12.82 -5.08 -14.37
N GLY A 445 12.90 -6.39 -14.48
CA GLY A 445 12.97 -7.30 -13.33
C GLY A 445 11.87 -8.36 -13.30
N SER A 446 12.01 -9.27 -12.33
CA SER A 446 11.10 -10.38 -12.08
C SER A 446 10.54 -10.24 -10.66
N PRO A 447 9.22 -9.99 -10.49
CA PRO A 447 8.59 -9.90 -9.18
C PRO A 447 8.82 -11.17 -8.38
N LEU A 448 9.11 -11.02 -7.10
CA LEU A 448 9.27 -12.12 -6.16
C LEU A 448 7.94 -12.47 -5.49
N TYR A 449 7.04 -11.50 -5.36
CA TYR A 449 5.79 -11.64 -4.61
C TYR A 449 4.55 -11.46 -5.48
N LEU A 450 3.42 -11.92 -4.94
CA LEU A 450 2.10 -11.69 -5.52
C LEU A 450 1.62 -10.28 -5.16
N HIS A 451 1.26 -9.50 -6.18
CA HIS A 451 0.59 -8.22 -6.00
C HIS A 451 -0.77 -8.28 -6.67
N ILE A 452 -1.83 -8.24 -5.86
CA ILE A 452 -3.22 -8.30 -6.33
C ILE A 452 -3.52 -7.10 -7.24
N GLY A 453 -4.19 -7.34 -8.36
CA GLY A 453 -4.69 -6.28 -9.27
C GLY A 453 -6.18 -6.40 -9.55
N GLU A 454 -6.92 -7.07 -8.67
CA GLU A 454 -8.36 -7.26 -8.76
C GLU A 454 -9.09 -6.82 -7.48
N VAL A 455 -10.35 -6.38 -7.62
CA VAL A 455 -11.26 -6.13 -6.50
C VAL A 455 -11.79 -7.48 -6.00
N ILE A 456 -11.58 -7.78 -4.72
CA ILE A 456 -11.89 -9.09 -4.13
C ILE A 456 -12.99 -8.92 -3.08
N ASP A 457 -14.05 -9.73 -3.16
CA ASP A 457 -15.17 -9.76 -2.20
C ASP A 457 -15.92 -8.43 -2.00
N GLY A 458 -15.74 -7.47 -2.92
CA GLY A 458 -16.31 -6.12 -2.86
C GLY A 458 -15.38 -5.07 -2.22
N ILE A 459 -14.15 -5.45 -1.88
CA ILE A 459 -13.11 -4.59 -1.32
C ILE A 459 -12.00 -4.43 -2.37
N ASP A 460 -11.58 -3.20 -2.62
CA ASP A 460 -10.48 -2.92 -3.54
C ASP A 460 -9.15 -3.28 -2.88
N MET A 461 -8.63 -4.47 -3.18
CA MET A 461 -7.38 -4.99 -2.63
C MET A 461 -6.21 -4.84 -3.60
N ARG A 462 -6.38 -3.98 -4.63
CA ARG A 462 -5.40 -3.82 -5.70
C ARG A 462 -4.16 -3.12 -5.15
N ALA A 463 -2.99 -3.61 -5.52
CA ALA A 463 -1.73 -3.03 -5.08
C ALA A 463 -1.58 -1.62 -5.64
N GLU A 464 -1.23 -0.69 -4.76
CA GLU A 464 -0.80 0.64 -5.14
C GLU A 464 0.54 0.57 -5.86
N VAL A 465 0.70 1.40 -6.90
CA VAL A 465 1.92 1.55 -7.68
C VAL A 465 2.30 3.02 -7.66
N GLY A 466 3.39 3.34 -6.95
CA GLY A 466 3.88 4.71 -6.78
C GLY A 466 5.09 5.02 -7.64
N LEU A 467 5.11 6.19 -8.26
CA LEU A 467 6.28 6.72 -8.98
C LEU A 467 7.22 7.44 -7.99
N LEU A 468 8.41 6.90 -7.79
CA LEU A 468 9.40 7.46 -6.86
C LEU A 468 10.25 8.58 -7.48
N THR A 469 10.53 8.50 -8.79
CA THR A 469 11.43 9.46 -9.44
C THR A 469 10.78 10.83 -9.64
N ARG A 470 11.49 11.91 -9.30
CA ARG A 470 11.18 13.29 -9.71
C ARG A 470 12.40 14.00 -10.29
N ASN A 471 12.19 15.13 -10.95
CA ASN A 471 13.28 15.85 -11.61
C ASN A 471 14.01 16.86 -10.70
N ILE A 472 13.45 17.17 -9.53
CA ILE A 472 14.15 17.89 -8.45
C ILE A 472 14.42 16.88 -7.33
N LEU A 473 15.69 16.58 -7.07
CA LEU A 473 16.12 15.65 -6.02
C LEU A 473 16.77 16.44 -4.87
N ILE A 474 16.33 16.20 -3.64
CA ILE A 474 17.03 16.63 -2.41
C ILE A 474 17.49 15.37 -1.69
N GLN A 475 18.78 15.29 -1.38
CA GLN A 475 19.32 14.11 -0.71
C GLN A 475 20.39 14.41 0.33
N GLY A 476 20.48 13.53 1.32
CA GLY A 476 21.63 13.41 2.21
C GLY A 476 22.71 12.51 1.60
N GLU A 477 23.97 12.94 1.64
CA GLU A 477 25.11 12.08 1.32
C GLU A 477 25.43 11.18 2.50
N MET A 478 25.49 9.88 2.29
CA MET A 478 25.57 8.88 3.36
C MET A 478 26.96 8.24 3.42
N GLU A 479 27.35 7.79 4.60
CA GLU A 479 28.48 6.87 4.74
C GLU A 479 28.07 5.41 4.43
N ASP A 480 29.04 4.56 4.11
CA ASP A 480 28.79 3.16 3.69
C ASP A 480 28.23 2.26 4.81
N SER A 481 28.41 2.65 6.07
CA SER A 481 27.97 1.91 7.24
C SER A 481 27.64 2.83 8.41
N CYS A 482 26.99 2.29 9.45
CA CYS A 482 26.76 3.05 10.68
C CYS A 482 28.10 3.38 11.40
N TYR A 483 28.16 4.56 12.02
CA TYR A 483 29.33 5.04 12.77
C TYR A 483 28.91 5.89 13.99
N GLY A 484 29.84 6.02 14.95
CA GLY A 484 29.67 6.90 16.12
C GLY A 484 28.42 6.58 16.94
N GLU A 485 27.77 7.62 17.47
CA GLU A 485 26.54 7.50 18.27
C GLU A 485 25.25 7.51 17.41
N ASN A 486 25.32 7.13 16.13
CA ASN A 486 24.17 7.08 15.22
C ASN A 486 23.29 5.82 15.40
N GLN A 487 23.01 5.41 16.64
CA GLN A 487 22.14 4.27 16.96
C GLN A 487 22.58 2.94 16.31
N CYS A 488 23.89 2.71 16.19
CA CYS A 488 24.46 1.53 15.51
C CYS A 488 24.14 0.18 16.18
N GLN A 489 23.66 0.20 17.41
CA GLN A 489 23.13 -0.97 18.10
C GLN A 489 21.80 -1.48 17.51
N PHE A 490 21.08 -0.63 16.77
CA PHE A 490 19.80 -0.98 16.12
C PHE A 490 19.86 -0.95 14.60
N PHE A 491 20.76 -0.14 14.01
CA PHE A 491 20.86 0.02 12.56
C PHE A 491 22.29 -0.25 12.08
N SER A 492 22.42 -1.04 11.01
CA SER A 492 23.72 -1.35 10.39
C SER A 492 24.17 -0.31 9.37
N PHE A 493 23.32 0.69 9.07
CA PHE A 493 23.52 1.72 8.05
C PHE A 493 23.53 3.11 8.69
N ASP A 494 24.11 4.10 7.99
CA ASP A 494 24.13 5.49 8.43
C ASP A 494 22.70 6.06 8.48
N THR A 495 22.28 6.53 9.64
CA THR A 495 20.98 7.19 9.85
C THR A 495 21.09 8.71 9.92
N PHE A 496 22.23 9.31 9.58
CA PHE A 496 22.45 10.77 9.62
C PHE A 496 22.22 11.42 8.25
N GLY A 497 20.99 11.36 7.77
CA GLY A 497 20.57 11.96 6.50
C GLY A 497 20.46 13.49 6.52
N GLY A 498 20.12 14.08 5.37
CA GLY A 498 19.79 15.51 5.29
C GLY A 498 18.38 15.80 5.82
N HIS A 499 18.05 17.02 6.24
CA HIS A 499 16.68 17.32 6.69
C HIS A 499 16.19 18.69 6.23
N ILE A 500 14.88 18.90 6.20
CA ILE A 500 14.27 20.20 5.88
C ILE A 500 13.49 20.69 7.08
N LYS A 501 13.75 21.92 7.53
CA LYS A 501 13.04 22.54 8.65
C LYS A 501 12.53 23.92 8.27
N ILE A 502 11.24 24.14 8.46
CA ILE A 502 10.52 25.39 8.22
C ILE A 502 10.02 25.90 9.56
N LEU A 503 10.45 27.10 9.95
CA LEU A 503 10.05 27.78 11.19
C LEU A 503 8.95 28.81 10.91
N ALA A 504 8.35 29.37 11.96
CA ALA A 504 7.35 30.44 11.87
C ALA A 504 7.79 31.68 11.07
N ASN A 505 6.79 32.45 10.61
CA ASN A 505 6.94 33.75 9.96
C ASN A 505 7.71 33.73 8.62
N PHE A 506 7.80 32.58 7.95
CA PHE A 506 8.29 32.53 6.57
C PHE A 506 7.35 33.31 5.64
N SER A 507 7.86 33.81 4.51
CA SER A 507 7.06 34.56 3.54
C SER A 507 6.33 33.64 2.55
N SER A 508 6.96 32.57 2.06
CA SER A 508 6.32 31.60 1.17
C SER A 508 7.08 30.27 1.15
N VAL A 509 6.37 29.14 1.22
CA VAL A 509 6.95 27.80 1.04
C VAL A 509 6.02 26.96 0.17
N HIS A 510 6.52 26.53 -0.99
CA HIS A 510 5.82 25.61 -1.87
C HIS A 510 6.78 24.58 -2.44
N MET A 511 6.39 23.31 -2.35
CA MET A 511 7.15 22.21 -2.92
C MET A 511 6.24 21.36 -3.81
N SER A 512 6.62 21.22 -5.07
CA SER A 512 5.93 20.33 -5.99
C SER A 512 6.86 19.58 -6.92
N GLY A 513 6.59 18.29 -7.15
CA GLY A 513 7.41 17.46 -8.03
C GLY A 513 8.84 17.28 -7.51
N VAL A 514 8.99 17.06 -6.20
CA VAL A 514 10.29 16.93 -5.51
C VAL A 514 10.48 15.52 -4.97
N GLU A 515 11.63 14.92 -5.24
CA GLU A 515 12.10 13.66 -4.67
C GLU A 515 13.00 13.95 -3.47
N LEU A 516 12.77 13.26 -2.36
CA LEU A 516 13.55 13.33 -1.14
C LEU A 516 14.09 11.93 -0.83
N LYS A 517 15.41 11.79 -0.83
CA LYS A 517 16.08 10.49 -0.62
C LYS A 517 17.16 10.61 0.44
N ASN A 518 17.33 9.60 1.28
CA ASN A 518 18.35 9.61 2.34
C ASN A 518 18.21 10.84 3.25
N MET A 519 16.96 11.24 3.51
CA MET A 519 16.62 12.39 4.35
C MET A 519 16.15 11.92 5.72
N GLY A 520 16.09 12.82 6.69
CA GLY A 520 15.78 12.52 8.07
C GLY A 520 16.98 11.99 8.86
N GLN A 521 16.90 12.12 10.19
CA GLN A 521 17.88 11.60 11.13
C GLN A 521 17.18 10.95 12.32
N GLN A 522 17.82 9.98 12.98
CA GLN A 522 17.32 9.43 14.26
C GLN A 522 17.56 10.39 15.45
N ILE A 523 17.31 11.68 15.21
CA ILE A 523 17.46 12.81 16.12
C ILE A 523 16.15 13.61 16.08
N LEU A 524 15.62 13.97 17.24
CA LEU A 524 14.36 14.71 17.37
C LEU A 524 14.41 16.03 16.58
N GLY A 525 13.38 16.28 15.77
CA GLY A 525 13.26 17.51 14.97
C GLY A 525 14.02 17.53 13.63
N SER A 526 14.73 16.47 13.27
CA SER A 526 15.48 16.35 12.00
C SER A 526 14.76 15.41 11.02
N TYR A 527 13.73 15.92 10.33
CA TYR A 527 12.87 15.12 9.42
C TYR A 527 13.02 15.53 7.94
N PRO A 528 12.68 14.65 6.96
CA PRO A 528 12.75 14.99 5.54
C PRO A 528 12.00 16.27 5.19
N VAL A 529 10.81 16.47 5.78
CA VAL A 529 10.09 17.74 5.77
C VAL A 529 9.50 17.99 7.15
N HIS A 530 9.89 19.09 7.81
CA HIS A 530 9.42 19.47 9.14
C HIS A 530 8.90 20.91 9.16
N PHE A 531 7.59 21.07 9.37
CA PHE A 531 7.00 22.36 9.76
C PHE A 531 6.96 22.43 11.28
N HIS A 532 7.80 23.28 11.86
CA HIS A 532 7.98 23.38 13.30
C HIS A 532 7.43 24.70 13.84
N MET A 533 6.34 24.60 14.59
CA MET A 533 5.67 25.71 15.25
C MET A 533 5.35 26.87 14.29
N ALA A 534 4.96 26.56 13.05
CA ALA A 534 4.75 27.56 12.01
C ALA A 534 3.39 28.29 12.12
N ALA A 535 2.55 27.90 13.08
CA ALA A 535 1.20 28.43 13.28
C ALA A 535 0.31 28.24 12.03
N ASP A 536 -0.57 29.20 11.72
CA ASP A 536 -1.47 29.12 10.57
C ASP A 536 -0.70 29.38 9.26
N VAL A 537 -0.68 28.42 8.34
CA VAL A 537 0.01 28.53 7.03
C VAL A 537 -0.94 28.63 5.83
N ASP A 538 -2.22 28.88 6.12
CA ASP A 538 -3.34 29.10 5.19
C ASP A 538 -3.78 30.58 5.15
N GLU A 539 -4.95 30.88 4.57
CA GLU A 539 -5.44 32.26 4.54
C GLU A 539 -5.68 32.87 5.93
N ARG A 540 -5.90 32.06 6.99
CA ARG A 540 -6.03 32.57 8.37
C ARG A 540 -4.71 33.13 8.89
N GLY A 541 -3.59 32.56 8.45
CA GLY A 541 -2.25 33.07 8.73
C GLY A 541 -1.85 34.31 7.91
N GLY A 542 -2.72 34.81 7.04
CA GLY A 542 -2.43 35.94 6.15
C GLY A 542 -1.69 35.55 4.86
N TYR A 543 -1.55 34.25 4.57
CA TYR A 543 -0.94 33.78 3.34
C TYR A 543 -1.91 33.92 2.16
N GLN A 544 -1.60 34.83 1.23
CA GLN A 544 -2.39 35.00 0.01
C GLN A 544 -2.42 33.74 -0.87
N ARG A 545 -1.33 32.97 -0.81
CA ARG A 545 -1.20 31.63 -1.40
C ARG A 545 -0.91 30.67 -0.25
N PRO A 546 -1.88 29.83 0.15
CA PRO A 546 -1.68 28.83 1.20
C PRO A 546 -0.51 27.91 0.89
N THR A 547 0.25 27.58 1.94
CA THR A 547 1.42 26.69 1.86
C THR A 547 0.99 25.27 1.47
N TYR A 548 1.76 24.62 0.59
CA TYR A 548 1.48 23.24 0.19
C TYR A 548 2.72 22.41 -0.11
N LEU A 549 2.56 21.09 0.06
CA LEU A 549 3.40 20.03 -0.48
C LEU A 549 2.54 19.24 -1.49
N ASP A 550 2.93 19.21 -2.76
CA ASP A 550 2.14 18.58 -3.83
C ASP A 550 3.01 17.69 -4.73
N ASN A 551 2.74 16.39 -4.81
CA ASN A 551 3.47 15.48 -5.70
C ASN A 551 4.93 15.21 -5.27
N LEU A 552 5.17 15.12 -3.95
CA LEU A 552 6.48 14.73 -3.41
C LEU A 552 6.66 13.21 -3.46
N ALA A 553 7.91 12.76 -3.57
CA ALA A 553 8.29 11.36 -3.39
C ALA A 553 9.38 11.28 -2.31
N ILE A 554 9.03 10.84 -1.10
CA ILE A 554 9.90 10.76 0.07
C ILE A 554 10.22 9.29 0.31
N HIS A 555 11.47 8.87 0.09
CA HIS A 555 11.79 7.46 0.21
C HIS A 555 13.20 7.12 0.66
N HIS A 556 13.36 5.93 1.25
CA HIS A 556 14.63 5.47 1.83
C HIS A 556 15.16 6.52 2.82
N CYS A 557 14.30 6.96 3.72
CA CYS A 557 14.56 8.05 4.65
C CYS A 557 14.75 7.51 6.07
N PHE A 558 15.64 8.13 6.81
CA PHE A 558 16.06 7.68 8.14
C PHE A 558 15.29 8.35 9.26
N SER A 559 14.11 8.88 8.96
CA SER A 559 13.08 9.25 9.93
C SER A 559 11.73 9.36 9.19
N ARG A 560 10.77 10.09 9.77
CA ARG A 560 9.39 10.33 9.30
C ARG A 560 9.34 10.79 7.84
N CYS A 561 8.16 10.92 7.22
CA CYS A 561 8.01 11.55 5.91
C CYS A 561 7.78 13.07 6.05
N VAL A 562 6.57 13.46 6.47
CA VAL A 562 6.17 14.85 6.70
C VAL A 562 5.78 14.97 8.17
N ALA A 563 6.50 15.81 8.90
CA ALA A 563 6.21 16.15 10.29
C ALA A 563 5.61 17.55 10.38
N ILE A 564 4.44 17.65 11.01
CA ILE A 564 3.72 18.88 11.28
C ILE A 564 3.63 19.01 12.79
N HIS A 565 4.26 20.05 13.34
CA HIS A 565 4.26 20.34 14.77
C HIS A 565 3.79 21.77 14.98
N GLY A 566 2.72 21.97 15.77
CA GLY A 566 2.18 23.32 16.08
C GLY A 566 1.87 24.15 14.83
N THR A 567 1.44 23.49 13.76
CA THR A 567 1.20 24.07 12.44
C THR A 567 -0.18 23.67 11.94
N HIS A 568 -0.88 24.62 11.32
CA HIS A 568 -2.29 24.48 10.94
C HIS A 568 -2.54 24.92 9.50
N GLY A 569 -3.51 24.29 8.84
CA GLY A 569 -3.91 24.69 7.48
C GLY A 569 -2.98 24.24 6.35
N LEU A 570 -2.02 23.34 6.61
CA LEU A 570 -1.11 22.83 5.59
C LEU A 570 -1.82 21.87 4.63
N LEU A 571 -1.63 22.04 3.31
CA LEU A 571 -2.04 21.05 2.31
C LEU A 571 -0.87 20.10 1.97
N VAL A 572 -1.07 18.81 2.20
CA VAL A 572 -0.17 17.73 1.77
C VAL A 572 -0.91 16.85 0.78
N LYS A 573 -0.49 16.86 -0.48
CA LYS A 573 -1.23 16.25 -1.58
C LYS A 573 -0.33 15.42 -2.49
N ASP A 574 -0.88 14.34 -3.05
CA ASP A 574 -0.23 13.52 -4.08
C ASP A 574 1.18 13.04 -3.65
N THR A 575 1.44 12.95 -2.34
CA THR A 575 2.77 12.69 -1.80
C THR A 575 2.93 11.20 -1.48
N ILE A 576 4.06 10.62 -1.90
CA ILE A 576 4.45 9.25 -1.60
C ILE A 576 5.47 9.24 -0.47
N GLY A 577 5.25 8.40 0.53
CA GLY A 577 6.24 7.99 1.53
C GLY A 577 6.58 6.51 1.37
N TYR A 578 7.86 6.14 1.25
CA TYR A 578 8.25 4.73 1.07
C TYR A 578 9.57 4.37 1.75
N ASP A 579 9.60 3.29 2.54
CA ASP A 579 10.79 2.84 3.28
C ASP A 579 11.36 3.96 4.17
N THR A 580 10.61 4.28 5.23
CA THR A 580 10.94 5.36 6.18
C THR A 580 10.94 4.84 7.62
N LEU A 581 11.79 5.41 8.49
CA LEU A 581 11.85 5.05 9.91
C LEU A 581 10.95 5.95 10.78
N GLY A 582 10.18 5.38 11.69
CA GLY A 582 9.17 6.11 12.49
C GLY A 582 7.93 6.48 11.67
N HIS A 583 6.98 7.17 12.30
CA HIS A 583 5.71 7.54 11.65
C HIS A 583 5.92 8.29 10.32
N CYS A 584 5.18 7.99 9.25
CA CYS A 584 5.42 8.65 7.96
C CYS A 584 4.80 10.07 7.91
N PHE A 585 3.47 10.19 7.85
CA PHE A 585 2.75 11.47 7.96
C PHE A 585 2.38 11.68 9.43
N PHE A 586 3.02 12.65 10.10
CA PHE A 586 3.06 12.75 11.55
C PHE A 586 2.60 14.12 12.05
N LEU A 587 1.59 14.12 12.92
CA LEU A 587 1.19 15.25 13.76
C LEU A 587 1.74 15.03 15.18
N GLU A 588 2.54 15.96 15.72
CA GLU A 588 3.40 15.67 16.88
C GLU A 588 2.65 15.49 18.19
N ASP A 589 1.93 16.51 18.65
CA ASP A 589 1.31 16.53 19.98
C ASP A 589 -0.23 16.65 19.97
N GLY A 590 -0.83 16.80 18.79
CA GLY A 590 -2.28 16.85 18.61
C GLY A 590 -2.88 18.25 18.67
N THR A 591 -2.06 19.28 18.82
CA THR A 591 -2.51 20.68 18.68
C THR A 591 -2.77 21.05 17.22
N GLU A 592 -2.21 20.31 16.25
CA GLU A 592 -2.27 20.58 14.81
C GLU A 592 -3.68 20.36 14.22
N GLN A 593 -4.13 21.28 13.39
CA GLN A 593 -5.53 21.36 12.95
C GLN A 593 -5.67 21.92 11.54
N ARG A 594 -6.80 21.63 10.89
CA ARG A 594 -7.16 22.08 9.53
C ARG A 594 -6.14 21.68 8.45
N ASN A 595 -5.18 20.83 8.77
CA ASN A 595 -4.27 20.28 7.79
C ASN A 595 -5.04 19.31 6.91
N THR A 596 -4.72 19.30 5.62
CA THR A 596 -5.38 18.46 4.63
C THR A 596 -4.38 17.52 4.00
N PHE A 597 -4.53 16.23 4.26
CA PHE A 597 -3.84 15.14 3.58
C PHE A 597 -4.74 14.61 2.48
N GLN A 598 -4.39 14.84 1.22
CA GLN A 598 -5.20 14.43 0.08
C GLN A 598 -4.43 13.53 -0.88
N HIS A 599 -4.94 12.34 -1.16
CA HIS A 599 -4.43 11.44 -2.18
C HIS A 599 -2.93 11.11 -1.98
N ASN A 600 -2.50 10.94 -0.73
CA ASN A 600 -1.15 10.54 -0.38
C ASN A 600 -1.05 9.02 -0.26
N LEU A 601 0.14 8.48 -0.53
CA LEU A 601 0.44 7.06 -0.45
C LEU A 601 1.58 6.86 0.54
N GLY A 602 1.44 5.96 1.50
CA GLY A 602 2.54 5.56 2.37
C GLY A 602 2.75 4.06 2.40
N LEU A 603 4.01 3.65 2.23
CA LEU A 603 4.43 2.26 2.05
C LEU A 603 5.63 1.95 2.95
N LEU A 604 5.69 0.73 3.48
CA LEU A 604 6.85 0.22 4.23
C LEU A 604 7.32 1.20 5.35
N THR A 605 6.42 1.53 6.28
CA THR A 605 6.73 2.39 7.43
C THR A 605 7.32 1.56 8.57
N ARG A 606 8.61 1.74 8.85
CA ARG A 606 9.42 0.89 9.75
C ARG A 606 9.62 1.56 11.11
N SER A 607 9.90 0.77 12.14
CA SER A 607 10.18 1.31 13.47
C SER A 607 11.45 2.18 13.51
N GLY A 608 11.41 3.22 14.32
CA GLY A 608 12.53 4.13 14.61
C GLY A 608 12.78 4.27 16.11
N THR A 609 13.80 5.03 16.50
CA THR A 609 14.24 5.20 17.89
C THR A 609 13.81 6.52 18.51
N ILE A 610 13.35 7.49 17.70
CA ILE A 610 13.12 8.88 18.11
C ILE A 610 12.09 8.98 19.24
N LEU A 611 10.85 8.55 19.00
CA LEU A 611 9.80 8.53 20.02
C LEU A 611 9.49 7.11 20.49
N PRO A 612 9.00 6.90 21.72
CA PRO A 612 8.53 5.59 22.15
C PRO A 612 7.51 4.97 21.18
N SER A 613 6.60 5.78 20.64
CA SER A 613 5.60 5.35 19.65
C SER A 613 6.21 4.81 18.34
N ASP A 614 7.42 5.27 17.96
CA ASP A 614 8.14 4.79 16.78
C ASP A 614 8.78 3.40 17.00
N ARG A 615 8.99 2.99 18.26
CA ARG A 615 9.87 1.87 18.63
C ARG A 615 9.19 0.52 18.48
N ASN A 616 9.96 -0.48 18.03
CA ASN A 616 9.59 -1.88 18.19
C ASN A 616 9.86 -2.36 19.62
N GLU A 617 9.52 -3.62 19.93
CA GLU A 617 9.71 -4.22 21.25
C GLU A 617 11.17 -4.14 21.74
N ALA A 618 12.14 -4.50 20.91
CA ALA A 618 13.56 -4.51 21.29
C ALA A 618 14.06 -3.10 21.63
N MET A 619 13.73 -2.11 20.79
CA MET A 619 14.07 -0.70 21.02
C MET A 619 13.36 -0.15 22.27
N CYS A 620 12.08 -0.49 22.47
CA CYS A 620 11.29 -0.04 23.62
C CYS A 620 11.88 -0.52 24.95
N LEU A 621 12.36 -1.76 25.00
CA LEU A 621 12.94 -2.33 26.22
C LEU A 621 14.37 -1.85 26.47
N ALA A 622 15.13 -1.54 25.43
CA ALA A 622 16.55 -1.15 25.52
C ALA A 622 16.73 0.36 25.79
N ILE A 623 15.90 1.23 25.21
CA ILE A 623 16.02 2.69 25.36
C ILE A 623 15.28 3.13 26.63
N ARG A 624 16.04 3.48 27.68
CA ARG A 624 15.51 3.85 29.01
C ARG A 624 16.13 5.12 29.61
N ASN A 625 16.87 5.88 28.81
CA ASN A 625 17.54 7.10 29.27
C ASN A 625 16.58 8.28 29.56
N HIS A 626 15.29 8.15 29.24
CA HIS A 626 14.28 9.19 29.38
C HIS A 626 13.05 8.79 30.22
N VAL A 627 13.13 7.66 30.93
CA VAL A 627 12.11 7.24 31.91
C VAL A 627 12.48 7.72 33.32
N TYR A 628 11.52 7.74 34.23
CA TYR A 628 11.80 8.06 35.64
C TYR A 628 12.28 6.83 36.41
N GLY A 629 13.39 6.97 37.14
CA GLY A 629 13.97 5.90 37.97
C GLY A 629 14.33 4.66 37.17
N ASN A 630 13.92 3.48 37.64
CA ASN A 630 14.21 2.17 37.03
C ASN A 630 13.01 1.60 36.27
N TYR A 631 12.08 2.45 35.81
CA TYR A 631 10.90 2.00 35.08
C TYR A 631 11.27 1.20 33.82
N ILE A 632 10.50 0.15 33.58
CA ILE A 632 10.65 -0.71 32.40
C ILE A 632 9.45 -0.45 31.50
N PRO A 633 9.64 0.16 30.31
CA PRO A 633 8.56 0.37 29.36
C PRO A 633 7.84 -0.93 29.03
N VAL A 634 6.52 -0.84 28.91
CA VAL A 634 5.67 -1.96 28.50
C VAL A 634 5.39 -1.83 27.00
N PRO A 635 5.98 -2.68 26.13
CA PRO A 635 5.96 -2.46 24.68
C PRO A 635 4.56 -2.32 24.08
N SER A 636 3.58 -3.07 24.58
CA SER A 636 2.20 -3.06 24.07
C SER A 636 1.40 -1.80 24.43
N THR A 637 1.85 -1.01 25.42
CA THR A 637 1.13 0.20 25.87
C THR A 637 1.93 1.47 25.63
N ASP A 638 3.25 1.40 25.75
CA ASP A 638 4.14 2.57 25.72
C ASP A 638 4.75 2.80 24.32
N CYS A 639 4.82 1.74 23.49
CA CYS A 639 5.52 1.75 22.20
C CYS A 639 4.69 1.05 21.10
N MET A 640 5.36 0.50 20.08
CA MET A 640 4.80 -0.40 19.08
C MET A 640 3.57 0.18 18.34
N ALA A 641 3.57 1.50 18.11
CA ALA A 641 2.46 2.22 17.52
C ALA A 641 2.81 2.87 16.17
N VAL A 642 3.94 2.50 15.57
CA VAL A 642 4.41 3.03 14.30
C VAL A 642 3.33 2.89 13.22
N SER A 643 3.02 4.00 12.57
CA SER A 643 1.91 4.10 11.62
C SER A 643 2.29 4.97 10.43
N THR A 644 1.69 4.68 9.28
CA THR A 644 1.88 5.50 8.08
C THR A 644 1.24 6.87 8.26
N PHE A 645 0.01 6.92 8.78
CA PHE A 645 -0.67 8.16 9.14
C PHE A 645 -0.84 8.19 10.67
N TRP A 646 -0.01 9.00 11.34
CA TRP A 646 -0.14 9.33 12.75
C TRP A 646 -0.88 10.65 12.87
N ILE A 647 -2.21 10.55 12.91
CA ILE A 647 -3.10 11.70 13.01
C ILE A 647 -3.52 11.82 14.45
N ALA A 648 -2.74 12.59 15.20
CA ALA A 648 -3.00 12.80 16.62
C ALA A 648 -4.42 13.33 16.81
N ASN A 649 -4.87 14.36 16.06
CA ASN A 649 -6.19 15.00 16.25
C ASN A 649 -7.10 14.87 15.01
N PRO A 650 -8.39 14.47 15.18
CA PRO A 650 -9.35 14.34 14.07
C PRO A 650 -9.80 15.66 13.42
N ASN A 651 -9.46 16.84 13.96
CA ASN A 651 -9.70 18.13 13.29
C ASN A 651 -8.73 18.39 12.12
N ASN A 652 -8.54 17.38 11.27
CA ASN A 652 -7.70 17.41 10.08
C ASN A 652 -8.41 16.60 8.98
N ASN A 653 -8.18 16.93 7.72
CA ASN A 653 -8.85 16.30 6.58
C ASN A 653 -7.97 15.18 6.00
N LEU A 654 -8.45 13.94 6.01
CA LEU A 654 -7.80 12.82 5.34
C LEU A 654 -8.69 12.35 4.19
N ILE A 655 -8.29 12.66 2.95
CA ILE A 655 -9.10 12.46 1.75
C ILE A 655 -8.34 11.54 0.80
N GLU A 656 -8.89 10.36 0.48
CA GLU A 656 -8.35 9.46 -0.56
C GLU A 656 -6.88 9.03 -0.34
N ASN A 657 -6.40 8.98 0.91
CA ASN A 657 -5.06 8.50 1.23
C ASN A 657 -5.03 6.97 1.27
N ALA A 658 -3.88 6.39 0.90
CA ALA A 658 -3.63 4.96 0.95
C ALA A 658 -2.41 4.65 1.83
N ALA A 659 -2.51 3.61 2.65
CA ALA A 659 -1.41 3.08 3.45
C ALA A 659 -1.33 1.57 3.22
N ALA A 660 -0.19 1.08 2.74
CA ALA A 660 0.06 -0.34 2.61
C ALA A 660 1.42 -0.70 3.22
N GLY A 661 1.38 -1.51 4.28
CA GLY A 661 2.58 -1.98 4.95
C GLY A 661 3.08 -1.10 6.10
N ALA A 662 2.33 -1.11 7.20
CA ALA A 662 2.73 -0.61 8.51
C ALA A 662 2.19 -1.55 9.62
N GLN A 663 2.62 -1.37 10.86
CA GLN A 663 2.07 -2.15 11.98
C GLN A 663 0.57 -1.87 12.21
N ALA A 664 0.14 -0.63 11.93
CA ALA A 664 -1.27 -0.25 11.84
C ALA A 664 -1.49 0.77 10.72
N GLY A 665 -2.62 0.64 10.00
CA GLY A 665 -2.98 1.52 8.89
C GLY A 665 -3.41 2.93 9.33
N LEU A 666 -4.31 3.02 10.32
CA LEU A 666 -4.82 4.28 10.85
C LEU A 666 -5.14 4.17 12.36
N PHE A 667 -4.54 5.05 13.15
CA PHE A 667 -4.89 5.26 14.55
C PHE A 667 -5.50 6.64 14.74
N ILE A 668 -6.65 6.70 15.41
CA ILE A 668 -7.30 7.95 15.83
C ILE A 668 -7.57 7.89 17.33
N GLY A 669 -7.19 8.93 18.06
CA GLY A 669 -7.43 9.02 19.51
C GLY A 669 -6.34 8.42 20.40
N LYS A 670 -5.33 7.79 19.81
CA LYS A 670 -4.04 7.51 20.44
C LYS A 670 -3.25 8.81 20.42
N GLY A 671 -3.14 9.44 21.58
CA GLY A 671 -2.35 10.64 21.77
C GLY A 671 -0.93 10.28 22.17
N VAL A 672 -0.24 11.30 22.65
CA VAL A 672 1.08 11.18 23.24
C VAL A 672 1.10 11.85 24.60
N LYS A 673 1.89 11.33 25.53
CA LYS A 673 2.12 11.98 26.81
C LYS A 673 2.87 13.29 26.61
N THR A 674 2.25 14.41 26.97
CA THR A 674 2.85 15.76 26.82
C THR A 674 3.59 16.26 28.07
N THR A 675 3.67 15.44 29.11
CA THR A 675 4.39 15.76 30.36
C THR A 675 5.74 15.04 30.42
N ARG A 676 6.71 15.60 31.15
CA ARG A 676 7.99 14.92 31.42
C ARG A 676 7.80 13.72 32.35
N ALA A 677 8.73 12.77 32.34
CA ALA A 677 8.67 11.61 33.24
C ALA A 677 8.81 12.05 34.71
N SER A 678 8.00 11.50 35.60
CA SER A 678 7.99 11.79 37.05
C SER A 678 7.74 10.53 37.89
N ALA A 679 7.73 10.65 39.22
CA ALA A 679 7.42 9.52 40.10
C ALA A 679 5.97 9.02 39.91
N GLU A 680 5.06 9.94 39.60
CA GLU A 680 3.63 9.69 39.40
C GLU A 680 3.33 9.06 38.04
N ASP A 681 4.06 9.48 36.99
CA ASP A 681 4.02 8.86 35.67
C ASP A 681 5.45 8.68 35.13
N PRO A 682 6.05 7.50 35.35
CA PRO A 682 7.45 7.28 35.05
C PRO A 682 7.75 7.08 33.56
N ARG A 683 6.71 7.06 32.71
CA ARG A 683 6.85 6.84 31.27
C ARG A 683 7.45 8.07 30.57
N GLU A 684 8.17 7.81 29.49
CA GLU A 684 8.89 8.81 28.68
C GLU A 684 7.94 9.86 28.07
N TYR A 685 8.46 11.08 27.85
CA TYR A 685 7.76 12.13 27.09
C TYR A 685 7.43 11.64 25.67
N LEU A 686 6.25 11.99 25.17
CA LEU A 686 5.67 11.51 23.92
C LEU A 686 5.48 9.99 23.80
N THR A 687 5.46 9.28 24.94
CA THR A 687 4.98 7.89 24.95
C THR A 687 3.54 7.79 24.51
N VAL A 688 3.12 6.63 24.01
CA VAL A 688 1.75 6.40 23.58
C VAL A 688 0.77 6.63 24.75
N ASP A 689 -0.23 7.48 24.53
CA ASP A 689 -1.28 7.76 25.50
C ASP A 689 -2.66 7.86 24.81
N ASN A 690 -3.70 8.26 25.55
CA ASN A 690 -5.05 8.49 25.05
C ASN A 690 -5.33 10.00 25.05
N ALA A 691 -5.55 10.59 23.88
CA ALA A 691 -5.86 12.01 23.79
C ALA A 691 -7.36 12.36 23.89
N ARG A 692 -8.25 11.35 23.87
CA ARG A 692 -9.70 11.48 24.17
C ARG A 692 -10.39 12.69 23.52
N PHE A 693 -10.19 12.85 22.22
CA PHE A 693 -10.65 14.04 21.48
C PHE A 693 -12.15 14.22 21.52
N ARG A 694 -12.59 15.47 21.57
CA ARG A 694 -13.99 15.87 21.46
C ARG A 694 -14.12 16.86 20.30
N PRO A 695 -14.49 16.40 19.10
CA PRO A 695 -14.50 17.27 17.93
C PRO A 695 -15.65 18.29 18.02
N HIS A 696 -15.29 19.56 17.94
CA HIS A 696 -16.20 20.71 17.96
C HIS A 696 -15.94 21.61 16.76
N GLN A 697 -16.92 22.44 16.39
CA GLN A 697 -16.79 23.36 15.27
C GLN A 697 -15.55 24.26 15.46
N ASP A 698 -14.72 24.38 14.43
CA ASP A 698 -13.44 25.12 14.46
C ASP A 698 -12.46 24.66 15.57
N ALA A 699 -12.66 23.47 16.16
CA ALA A 699 -12.01 23.00 17.38
C ALA A 699 -12.10 23.98 18.56
N ASP A 700 -13.21 24.70 18.63
CA ASP A 700 -13.57 25.51 19.78
C ASP A 700 -14.46 24.66 20.72
N PRO A 701 -13.98 24.28 21.93
CA PRO A 701 -14.75 23.48 22.87
C PRO A 701 -16.07 24.12 23.33
N GLU A 702 -16.21 25.43 23.18
CA GLU A 702 -17.42 26.17 23.52
C GLU A 702 -18.46 26.16 22.39
N LYS A 703 -18.06 25.78 21.17
CA LYS A 703 -18.97 25.63 20.02
C LYS A 703 -19.62 24.24 20.00
N PRO A 704 -20.67 24.02 19.19
CA PRO A 704 -21.31 22.71 19.08
C PRO A 704 -20.36 21.61 18.60
N ARG A 705 -20.62 20.37 19.06
CA ARG A 705 -19.94 19.15 18.60
C ARG A 705 -20.16 18.93 17.11
N VAL A 706 -19.13 18.44 16.41
CA VAL A 706 -19.21 18.02 15.01
C VAL A 706 -18.52 16.67 14.84
N PRO A 707 -19.11 15.70 14.13
CA PRO A 707 -18.48 14.40 13.98
C PRO A 707 -17.28 14.47 13.03
N ALA A 708 -16.20 13.78 13.38
CA ALA A 708 -15.12 13.49 12.44
C ALA A 708 -15.56 12.37 11.48
N VAL A 709 -15.54 12.63 10.16
CA VAL A 709 -16.05 11.68 9.15
C VAL A 709 -14.90 11.02 8.40
N ILE A 710 -14.90 9.69 8.41
CA ILE A 710 -13.97 8.84 7.66
C ILE A 710 -14.79 8.09 6.61
N ASP A 711 -14.73 8.55 5.35
CA ASP A 711 -15.50 7.98 4.24
C ASP A 711 -14.56 7.21 3.29
N GLY A 712 -14.89 5.95 3.00
CA GLY A 712 -14.18 5.14 2.01
C GLY A 712 -12.88 4.50 2.48
N LEU A 713 -12.63 4.36 3.80
CA LEU A 713 -11.43 3.68 4.29
C LEU A 713 -11.39 2.23 3.82
N ILE A 714 -10.29 1.82 3.19
CA ILE A 714 -10.01 0.43 2.89
C ILE A 714 -8.78 0.00 3.70
N ALA A 715 -8.94 -1.05 4.50
CA ALA A 715 -7.85 -1.61 5.29
C ALA A 715 -7.84 -3.12 5.16
N PHE A 716 -6.73 -3.69 4.70
CA PHE A 716 -6.59 -5.13 4.59
C PHE A 716 -5.20 -5.65 4.94
N LYS A 717 -5.12 -6.94 5.30
CA LYS A 717 -3.87 -7.62 5.65
C LYS A 717 -3.08 -6.92 6.77
N ASN A 718 -3.77 -6.31 7.73
CA ASN A 718 -3.13 -5.75 8.93
C ASN A 718 -2.98 -6.83 10.00
N ASN A 719 -1.78 -6.91 10.59
CA ASN A 719 -1.49 -7.91 11.64
C ASN A 719 -2.39 -7.70 12.87
N ASP A 720 -2.66 -6.46 13.25
CA ASP A 720 -3.52 -6.14 14.40
C ASP A 720 -4.82 -5.50 13.93
N HIS A 721 -4.89 -4.18 13.82
CA HIS A 721 -6.11 -3.44 13.49
C HIS A 721 -6.11 -2.94 12.05
N GLY A 722 -7.22 -3.10 11.33
CA GLY A 722 -7.49 -2.35 10.10
C GLY A 722 -7.68 -0.87 10.41
N ALA A 723 -8.44 -0.56 11.46
CA ALA A 723 -8.45 0.76 12.11
C ALA A 723 -8.81 0.68 13.59
N TRP A 724 -8.36 1.68 14.35
CA TRP A 724 -8.70 1.89 15.74
C TRP A 724 -9.10 3.36 15.96
N ALA A 725 -10.24 3.58 16.63
CA ALA A 725 -10.67 4.92 17.02
C ALA A 725 -11.13 4.98 18.48
N ARG A 726 -10.67 6.02 19.20
CA ARG A 726 -11.17 6.41 20.53
C ARG A 726 -11.46 7.90 20.60
N GLY A 727 -12.52 8.30 21.31
CA GLY A 727 -12.85 9.70 21.57
C GLY A 727 -14.35 9.96 21.60
N GLY A 728 -14.72 11.20 21.25
CA GLY A 728 -16.08 11.67 21.01
C GLY A 728 -16.59 11.29 19.61
N ASP A 729 -17.36 12.15 18.96
CA ASP A 729 -18.09 11.79 17.73
C ASP A 729 -17.19 11.49 16.52
N ILE A 730 -17.07 10.22 16.13
CA ILE A 730 -16.34 9.76 14.94
C ILE A 730 -17.21 8.80 14.14
N ILE A 731 -17.31 9.01 12.83
CA ILE A 731 -18.16 8.24 11.92
C ILE A 731 -17.33 7.60 10.82
N PHE A 732 -17.30 6.27 10.78
CA PHE A 732 -16.79 5.49 9.66
C PHE A 732 -17.90 5.20 8.66
N HIS A 733 -17.61 5.41 7.38
CA HIS A 733 -18.60 5.39 6.32
C HIS A 733 -18.07 4.74 5.03
N ASN A 734 -18.90 3.95 4.34
CA ASN A 734 -18.55 3.27 3.08
C ASN A 734 -17.18 2.55 3.09
N SER A 735 -16.79 1.96 4.22
CA SER A 735 -15.44 1.44 4.43
C SER A 735 -15.35 -0.07 4.16
N GLY A 736 -14.16 -0.58 3.84
CA GLY A 736 -13.88 -2.00 3.60
C GLY A 736 -12.77 -2.53 4.50
N PHE A 737 -13.01 -3.63 5.21
CA PHE A 737 -12.02 -4.29 6.07
C PHE A 737 -11.87 -5.76 5.68
N SER A 738 -10.70 -6.19 5.23
CA SER A 738 -10.47 -7.58 4.78
C SER A 738 -9.21 -8.19 5.35
N ASP A 739 -9.24 -9.45 5.78
CA ASP A 739 -8.03 -10.16 6.20
C ASP A 739 -7.24 -9.42 7.29
N ASN A 740 -7.90 -8.67 8.16
CA ASN A 740 -7.23 -8.05 9.31
C ASN A 740 -7.30 -9.01 10.49
N GLY A 741 -6.31 -8.95 11.39
CA GLY A 741 -6.46 -9.59 12.70
C GLY A 741 -7.74 -9.09 13.40
N ILE A 742 -7.98 -7.79 13.34
CA ILE A 742 -9.15 -7.08 13.85
C ILE A 742 -9.52 -6.03 12.79
N GLY A 743 -10.71 -6.11 12.19
CA GLY A 743 -11.10 -5.17 11.13
C GLY A 743 -11.21 -3.73 11.63
N LEU A 744 -12.11 -3.47 12.57
CA LEU A 744 -12.31 -2.14 13.17
C LEU A 744 -12.57 -2.24 14.67
N THR A 745 -11.89 -1.42 15.46
CA THR A 745 -12.20 -1.21 16.89
C THR A 745 -12.68 0.22 17.11
N LEU A 746 -13.84 0.35 17.76
CA LEU A 746 -14.36 1.65 18.22
C LEU A 746 -14.45 1.64 19.75
N ALA A 747 -13.97 2.71 20.38
CA ALA A 747 -14.01 2.92 21.82
C ALA A 747 -14.47 4.34 22.16
N SER A 748 -15.76 4.53 22.42
CA SER A 748 -16.30 5.84 22.78
C SER A 748 -16.07 6.18 24.24
N ASP A 749 -15.76 7.46 24.49
CA ASP A 749 -15.75 8.05 25.83
C ASP A 749 -17.17 8.52 26.25
N GLY A 750 -18.20 8.24 25.45
CA GLY A 750 -19.56 8.78 25.52
C GLY A 750 -20.41 8.39 26.73
N THR A 751 -19.79 7.84 27.78
CA THR A 751 -20.44 7.51 29.05
C THR A 751 -20.04 8.52 30.13
N PHE A 752 -20.97 8.81 31.04
CA PHE A 752 -20.67 9.63 32.22
C PHE A 752 -19.57 8.97 33.08
N PRO A 753 -18.59 9.72 33.62
CA PRO A 753 -18.45 11.18 33.59
C PRO A 753 -17.56 11.72 32.47
N THR A 754 -17.11 10.88 31.52
CA THR A 754 -16.05 11.27 30.59
C THR A 754 -16.53 12.22 29.50
N ASP A 755 -17.48 11.82 28.67
CA ASP A 755 -17.93 12.62 27.53
C ASP A 755 -19.41 12.37 27.18
N ASP A 756 -20.28 12.46 28.18
CA ASP A 756 -21.68 12.05 28.08
C ASP A 756 -22.39 12.57 26.82
N GLY A 757 -23.03 11.67 26.09
CA GLY A 757 -23.78 11.95 24.86
C GLY A 757 -23.02 11.77 23.55
N SER A 758 -21.70 11.58 23.55
CA SER A 758 -20.95 11.26 22.31
C SER A 758 -21.09 9.79 21.89
N SER A 759 -20.83 9.50 20.62
CA SER A 759 -20.82 8.12 20.13
C SER A 759 -19.90 7.92 18.94
N LEU A 760 -19.38 6.69 18.78
CA LEU A 760 -18.65 6.31 17.57
C LEU A 760 -19.54 5.44 16.69
N GLU A 761 -19.55 5.71 15.39
CA GLU A 761 -20.43 5.05 14.45
C GLU A 761 -19.67 4.40 13.29
N VAL A 762 -20.18 3.27 12.79
CA VAL A 762 -19.77 2.69 11.51
C VAL A 762 -21.01 2.33 10.69
N SER A 763 -21.04 2.76 9.42
CA SER A 763 -22.16 2.41 8.54
C SER A 763 -21.84 2.23 7.06
N ARG A 764 -22.65 1.40 6.40
CA ARG A 764 -22.52 1.06 4.96
C ARG A 764 -21.15 0.45 4.62
N SER A 765 -20.58 -0.31 5.55
CA SER A 765 -19.22 -0.87 5.43
C SER A 765 -19.23 -2.40 5.26
N ILE A 766 -18.16 -2.94 4.66
CA ILE A 766 -17.98 -4.37 4.37
C ILE A 766 -16.83 -4.92 5.21
N PHE A 767 -17.03 -6.09 5.81
CA PHE A 767 -16.06 -6.83 6.59
C PHE A 767 -15.88 -8.24 6.02
N VAL A 768 -14.64 -8.64 5.74
CA VAL A 768 -14.28 -9.93 5.18
C VAL A 768 -13.23 -10.59 6.07
N GLY A 769 -13.53 -11.77 6.62
CA GLY A 769 -12.62 -12.48 7.51
C GLY A 769 -11.40 -13.02 6.76
N GLU A 770 -11.63 -13.94 5.83
CA GLU A 770 -10.59 -14.58 5.03
C GLU A 770 -10.93 -14.53 3.53
N SER A 771 -10.37 -13.56 2.81
CA SER A 771 -10.62 -13.37 1.37
C SER A 771 -9.91 -14.42 0.50
N SER A 772 -10.10 -14.35 -0.82
CA SER A 772 -9.31 -15.16 -1.76
C SER A 772 -7.88 -14.68 -1.97
N ASN A 773 -7.46 -13.55 -1.38
CA ASN A 773 -6.05 -13.16 -1.33
C ASN A 773 -5.32 -14.01 -0.27
N LEU A 774 -4.78 -15.15 -0.70
CA LEU A 774 -4.07 -16.09 0.18
C LEU A 774 -2.71 -15.57 0.66
N GLY A 775 -2.15 -14.54 0.01
CA GLY A 775 -0.77 -14.12 0.24
C GLY A 775 0.26 -15.08 -0.38
N SER A 776 1.54 -14.82 -0.10
CA SER A 776 2.68 -15.56 -0.65
C SER A 776 3.42 -16.33 0.45
N GLN A 777 3.82 -17.56 0.16
CA GLN A 777 4.70 -18.31 1.06
C GLN A 777 6.14 -17.79 0.91
N GLY A 778 6.73 -17.32 2.00
CA GLY A 778 8.06 -16.73 2.01
C GLY A 778 8.03 -15.21 2.25
N GLY A 779 9.15 -14.67 2.69
CA GLY A 779 9.25 -13.29 3.20
C GLY A 779 9.39 -13.26 4.72
N GLN A 780 9.30 -12.06 5.31
CA GLN A 780 9.53 -11.87 6.74
C GLN A 780 8.32 -12.23 7.64
N ASN A 781 7.13 -12.45 7.06
CA ASN A 781 6.00 -12.97 7.83
C ASN A 781 6.11 -14.49 8.02
N SER A 782 6.24 -14.93 9.27
CA SER A 782 6.44 -16.35 9.61
C SER A 782 5.13 -17.15 9.72
N TYR A 783 3.96 -16.50 9.65
CA TYR A 783 2.67 -17.12 9.93
C TYR A 783 1.98 -17.67 8.67
N TRP A 784 2.39 -18.86 8.24
CA TRP A 784 1.76 -19.63 7.15
C TRP A 784 0.93 -20.80 7.70
N GLY A 785 -0.36 -20.87 7.36
CA GLY A 785 -1.26 -21.90 7.91
C GLY A 785 -2.54 -22.11 7.10
N LYS A 786 -3.32 -23.13 7.46
CA LYS A 786 -4.60 -23.42 6.80
C LYS A 786 -5.65 -22.35 7.13
N GLY A 787 -6.28 -21.82 6.09
CA GLY A 787 -7.47 -20.97 6.18
C GLY A 787 -8.75 -21.80 6.34
N ALA A 788 -9.88 -21.10 6.48
CA ALA A 788 -11.21 -21.69 6.64
C ALA A 788 -11.67 -22.49 5.42
N ASN A 789 -11.12 -22.21 4.23
CA ASN A 789 -11.37 -22.96 3.00
C ASN A 789 -10.46 -24.20 2.83
N GLY A 790 -9.58 -24.47 3.79
CA GLY A 790 -8.61 -25.57 3.74
C GLY A 790 -7.31 -25.27 2.99
N GLU A 791 -7.26 -24.18 2.21
CA GLU A 791 -6.06 -23.72 1.52
C GLU A 791 -5.05 -23.10 2.50
N TYR A 792 -3.77 -23.19 2.17
CA TYR A 792 -2.74 -22.50 2.93
C TYR A 792 -2.70 -21.01 2.56
N ARG A 793 -2.54 -20.16 3.58
CA ARG A 793 -2.50 -18.70 3.45
C ARG A 793 -1.59 -18.06 4.49
N THR A 794 -1.22 -16.81 4.27
CA THR A 794 -0.65 -15.96 5.32
C THR A 794 -1.71 -15.58 6.35
N LEU A 795 -1.29 -15.47 7.61
CA LEU A 795 -2.14 -15.23 8.77
C LEU A 795 -1.65 -14.04 9.61
N PRO A 796 -2.54 -13.33 10.34
CA PRO A 796 -2.18 -12.21 11.20
C PRO A 796 -1.58 -12.69 12.52
N ARG A 797 -0.44 -12.12 12.96
CA ARG A 797 0.25 -12.33 14.27
C ARG A 797 0.63 -13.75 14.68
N ASN A 798 -0.21 -14.75 14.47
CA ASN A 798 0.00 -16.15 14.82
C ASN A 798 -1.07 -17.02 14.13
N LYS A 799 -0.81 -18.33 14.00
CA LYS A 799 -1.78 -19.29 13.47
C LYS A 799 -3.07 -19.37 14.31
N THR A 800 -2.99 -19.12 15.61
CA THR A 800 -4.12 -19.23 16.56
C THR A 800 -4.79 -17.89 16.88
N PHE A 801 -4.31 -16.78 16.33
CA PHE A 801 -4.81 -15.44 16.69
C PHE A 801 -6.30 -15.27 16.34
N PRO A 802 -7.18 -14.88 17.29
CA PRO A 802 -8.62 -14.80 17.04
C PRO A 802 -8.96 -13.62 16.13
N ILE A 803 -9.44 -13.92 14.93
CA ILE A 803 -9.85 -12.92 13.94
C ILE A 803 -11.22 -12.34 14.30
N ARG A 804 -11.34 -11.01 14.22
CA ARG A 804 -12.60 -10.29 14.44
C ARG A 804 -12.86 -9.29 13.32
N GLY A 805 -14.07 -9.29 12.77
CA GLY A 805 -14.47 -8.26 11.81
C GLY A 805 -14.61 -6.90 12.48
N PHE A 806 -15.49 -6.82 13.47
CA PHE A 806 -15.69 -5.63 14.29
C PHE A 806 -15.49 -5.96 15.76
N GLN A 807 -14.78 -5.09 16.46
CA GLN A 807 -14.47 -5.23 17.87
C GLN A 807 -15.11 -4.10 18.67
N ILE A 808 -16.00 -4.48 19.57
CA ILE A 808 -16.62 -3.57 20.54
C ILE A 808 -15.67 -3.36 21.71
N TYR A 809 -15.44 -2.10 22.07
CA TYR A 809 -14.70 -1.69 23.25
C TYR A 809 -15.38 -0.46 23.87
N ASP A 810 -15.52 -0.41 25.20
CA ASP A 810 -16.19 0.66 25.96
C ASP A 810 -17.62 0.97 25.43
N GLY A 811 -17.83 2.15 24.82
CA GLY A 811 -19.08 2.57 24.20
C GLY A 811 -19.65 3.86 24.79
N PRO A 812 -20.65 4.48 24.14
CA PRO A 812 -21.55 3.89 23.13
C PRO A 812 -20.98 3.84 21.70
N VAL A 813 -21.07 2.66 21.07
CA VAL A 813 -20.76 2.49 19.63
C VAL A 813 -22.01 2.09 18.85
N ARG A 814 -22.10 2.50 17.59
CA ARG A 814 -23.24 2.17 16.71
C ARG A 814 -22.75 1.54 15.41
N MET A 815 -23.33 0.40 15.06
CA MET A 815 -23.11 -0.25 13.78
C MET A 815 -24.42 -0.35 13.00
N ALA A 816 -24.44 0.14 11.76
CA ALA A 816 -25.64 0.10 10.93
C ALA A 816 -25.33 -0.20 9.45
N ARG A 817 -26.14 -1.05 8.80
CA ARG A 817 -26.03 -1.29 7.34
C ARG A 817 -24.67 -1.88 6.93
N CYS A 818 -24.06 -2.70 7.78
CA CYS A 818 -22.77 -3.33 7.49
C CYS A 818 -22.96 -4.76 6.97
N THR A 819 -22.04 -5.22 6.13
CA THR A 819 -22.04 -6.59 5.58
C THR A 819 -20.84 -7.37 6.08
N PHE A 820 -21.04 -8.60 6.56
CA PHE A 820 -19.98 -9.51 6.98
C PHE A 820 -19.90 -10.74 6.08
N LYS A 821 -18.68 -11.15 5.73
CA LYS A 821 -18.37 -12.29 4.86
C LYS A 821 -17.21 -13.12 5.42
N LYS A 822 -17.23 -14.43 5.19
CA LYS A 822 -16.09 -15.35 5.40
C LYS A 822 -15.46 -15.33 6.81
N PHE A 823 -16.26 -15.17 7.86
CA PHE A 823 -15.84 -15.34 9.25
C PHE A 823 -16.19 -16.74 9.75
N THR A 824 -15.27 -17.69 9.52
CA THR A 824 -15.48 -19.11 9.82
C THR A 824 -14.36 -19.62 10.71
N PRO A 825 -14.68 -20.19 11.89
CA PRO A 825 -13.67 -20.73 12.78
C PRO A 825 -13.05 -22.01 12.19
N THR A 826 -11.77 -22.22 12.46
CA THR A 826 -11.04 -23.46 12.17
C THR A 826 -10.78 -24.22 13.47
N ALA A 827 -10.15 -25.39 13.39
CA ALA A 827 -9.72 -26.13 14.58
C ALA A 827 -8.73 -25.33 15.45
N ASP A 828 -7.89 -24.50 14.82
CA ASP A 828 -6.80 -23.79 15.48
C ASP A 828 -7.16 -22.35 15.87
N ARG A 829 -8.18 -21.77 15.23
CA ARG A 829 -8.42 -20.32 15.27
C ARG A 829 -9.91 -19.98 15.23
N TYR A 830 -10.32 -19.10 16.14
CA TYR A 830 -11.62 -18.46 16.06
C TYR A 830 -11.59 -17.30 15.04
N SER A 831 -12.62 -17.23 14.19
CA SER A 831 -12.83 -16.11 13.27
C SER A 831 -14.29 -15.71 13.36
N SER A 832 -14.56 -14.51 13.88
CA SER A 832 -15.91 -14.04 14.23
C SER A 832 -16.23 -12.69 13.58
N ALA A 833 -17.48 -12.49 13.16
CA ALA A 833 -17.90 -11.21 12.58
C ALA A 833 -17.88 -10.08 13.62
N ILE A 834 -18.49 -10.28 14.79
CA ILE A 834 -18.50 -9.35 15.92
C ILE A 834 -17.79 -9.98 17.12
N GLY A 835 -16.87 -9.25 17.74
CA GLY A 835 -16.20 -9.65 18.97
C GLY A 835 -15.93 -8.47 19.88
N PHE A 836 -15.17 -8.72 20.95
CA PHE A 836 -14.88 -7.75 22.01
C PHE A 836 -13.38 -7.58 22.22
N PHE A 837 -12.99 -6.45 22.81
CA PHE A 837 -11.62 -6.20 23.23
C PHE A 837 -11.15 -7.30 24.19
N MET A 838 -9.93 -7.83 24.00
CA MET A 838 -9.41 -8.94 24.81
C MET A 838 -8.86 -8.40 26.13
N LYS A 839 -8.99 -9.20 27.20
CA LYS A 839 -8.44 -8.87 28.52
C LYS A 839 -8.95 -7.49 28.98
N ASN A 840 -10.22 -7.21 28.71
CA ASN A 840 -10.79 -5.90 28.92
C ASN A 840 -11.06 -5.68 30.41
N SER A 841 -10.31 -4.78 31.03
CA SER A 841 -10.53 -4.37 32.42
C SER A 841 -11.56 -3.24 32.57
N TRP A 842 -12.05 -2.68 31.46
CA TRP A 842 -12.94 -1.52 31.46
C TRP A 842 -14.38 -1.91 31.16
N GLN A 843 -15.31 -1.22 31.83
CA GLN A 843 -16.74 -1.41 31.64
C GLN A 843 -17.17 -1.23 30.17
N ILE A 844 -18.16 -2.02 29.74
CA ILE A 844 -18.76 -1.92 28.40
C ILE A 844 -20.15 -1.28 28.51
N SER A 845 -20.44 -0.32 27.64
CA SER A 845 -21.74 0.34 27.59
C SER A 845 -22.84 -0.61 27.08
N PRO A 846 -23.99 -0.72 27.75
CA PRO A 846 -25.13 -1.44 27.21
C PRO A 846 -25.75 -0.75 25.99
N GLN A 847 -25.36 0.50 25.70
CA GLN A 847 -25.84 1.29 24.55
C GLN A 847 -25.03 1.05 23.26
N ASN A 848 -24.20 0.00 23.25
CA ASN A 848 -23.54 -0.47 22.04
C ASN A 848 -24.59 -1.10 21.12
N ASN A 849 -24.99 -0.40 20.07
CA ASN A 849 -26.14 -0.76 19.25
C ASN A 849 -25.72 -1.30 17.89
N VAL A 850 -26.39 -2.38 17.44
CA VAL A 850 -26.25 -2.91 16.09
C VAL A 850 -27.62 -2.98 15.41
N SER A 851 -27.65 -2.70 14.11
CA SER A 851 -28.87 -2.78 13.30
C SER A 851 -28.54 -2.97 11.81
N GLN A 852 -29.48 -3.51 11.04
CA GLN A 852 -29.39 -3.64 9.59
C GLN A 852 -28.11 -4.36 9.14
N ILE A 853 -27.69 -5.38 9.89
CA ILE A 853 -26.48 -6.15 9.62
C ILE A 853 -26.79 -7.28 8.63
N LEU A 854 -26.05 -7.33 7.52
CA LEU A 854 -26.12 -8.44 6.58
C LEU A 854 -25.01 -9.46 6.90
N MET A 855 -25.40 -10.60 7.45
CA MET A 855 -24.52 -11.76 7.63
C MET A 855 -24.63 -12.69 6.42
N GLU A 856 -23.61 -12.74 5.55
CA GLU A 856 -23.63 -13.67 4.41
C GLU A 856 -23.59 -15.13 4.87
N LYS A 857 -24.02 -16.06 3.99
CA LYS A 857 -23.94 -17.52 4.22
C LYS A 857 -22.53 -18.01 4.54
N SER A 858 -21.50 -17.27 4.12
CA SER A 858 -20.10 -17.55 4.36
C SER A 858 -19.65 -17.25 5.80
N VAL A 859 -20.49 -16.64 6.64
CA VAL A 859 -20.21 -16.35 8.05
C VAL A 859 -20.58 -17.56 8.92
N GLY A 860 -19.56 -18.32 9.34
CA GLY A 860 -19.71 -19.46 10.25
C GLY A 860 -19.85 -19.10 11.73
N LEU A 861 -19.33 -17.94 12.17
CA LEU A 861 -19.42 -17.46 13.55
C LEU A 861 -19.75 -15.96 13.59
N LYS A 862 -20.99 -15.64 13.97
CA LYS A 862 -21.50 -14.27 14.00
C LYS A 862 -20.94 -13.44 15.16
N VAL A 863 -20.97 -13.98 16.37
CA VAL A 863 -20.55 -13.31 17.60
C VAL A 863 -19.65 -14.24 18.40
N PHE A 864 -18.61 -13.71 19.03
CA PHE A 864 -17.79 -14.47 19.96
C PHE A 864 -17.24 -13.63 21.12
N PHE A 865 -17.55 -14.05 22.35
CA PHE A 865 -17.12 -13.41 23.59
C PHE A 865 -15.75 -13.90 24.12
N GLY A 866 -15.03 -14.69 23.33
CA GLY A 866 -13.77 -15.27 23.77
C GLY A 866 -13.93 -16.45 24.74
N ARG A 867 -12.82 -17.12 25.02
CA ARG A 867 -12.67 -18.16 26.04
C ARG A 867 -11.27 -18.07 26.63
N ALA A 868 -11.12 -18.47 27.89
CA ALA A 868 -9.82 -18.53 28.54
C ALA A 868 -8.79 -19.27 27.68
N GLY A 869 -7.59 -18.72 27.57
CA GLY A 869 -6.53 -19.23 26.72
C GLY A 869 -5.49 -18.17 26.37
N GLN A 870 -4.58 -18.52 25.45
CA GLN A 870 -3.42 -17.70 25.07
C GLN A 870 -3.76 -16.22 24.81
N TRP A 871 -4.83 -15.96 24.05
CA TRP A 871 -5.19 -14.62 23.60
C TRP A 871 -6.10 -13.86 24.57
N PHE A 872 -7.08 -14.54 25.15
CA PHE A 872 -8.06 -13.93 26.07
C PHE A 872 -7.62 -13.94 27.54
N GLY A 873 -6.48 -14.54 27.87
CA GLY A 873 -6.02 -14.68 29.26
C GLY A 873 -6.96 -15.60 30.06
N SER A 874 -7.29 -15.21 31.30
CA SER A 874 -8.36 -15.85 32.08
C SER A 874 -9.75 -15.57 31.50
N ASN A 875 -9.88 -14.57 30.63
CA ASN A 875 -11.16 -14.04 30.14
C ASN A 875 -12.08 -13.68 31.33
N ASP A 876 -11.53 -13.07 32.36
CA ASP A 876 -12.21 -12.82 33.63
C ASP A 876 -11.99 -11.39 34.16
N ASN A 877 -11.53 -10.47 33.30
CA ASN A 877 -11.47 -9.05 33.67
C ASN A 877 -12.88 -8.45 33.65
N ASP A 878 -13.10 -7.34 34.38
CA ASP A 878 -14.44 -6.77 34.57
C ASP A 878 -15.17 -6.47 33.26
N GLY A 879 -14.47 -5.91 32.27
CA GLY A 879 -14.99 -5.68 30.92
C GLY A 879 -15.26 -6.95 30.12
N ASP A 880 -14.47 -8.01 30.33
CA ASP A 880 -14.75 -9.32 29.74
C ASP A 880 -16.07 -9.87 30.28
N LYS A 881 -16.34 -9.77 31.60
CA LYS A 881 -17.59 -10.26 32.23
C LYS A 881 -18.81 -9.46 31.80
N MET A 882 -18.62 -8.15 31.68
CA MET A 882 -19.69 -7.20 31.38
C MET A 882 -19.88 -6.93 29.90
N SER A 883 -19.24 -7.70 29.03
CA SER A 883 -19.37 -7.55 27.59
C SER A 883 -20.82 -7.73 27.12
N VAL A 884 -21.34 -6.73 26.41
CA VAL A 884 -22.73 -6.65 25.96
C VAL A 884 -22.89 -5.75 24.73
N PHE A 885 -23.87 -6.06 23.88
CA PHE A 885 -24.42 -5.14 22.88
C PHE A 885 -25.92 -5.35 22.68
N HIS A 886 -26.59 -4.39 22.05
CA HIS A 886 -28.02 -4.39 21.76
C HIS A 886 -28.27 -4.55 20.25
N ASP A 887 -28.91 -5.66 19.87
CA ASP A 887 -29.43 -5.89 18.53
C ASP A 887 -30.84 -5.27 18.41
N LEU A 888 -30.91 -4.11 17.76
CA LEU A 888 -32.13 -3.30 17.70
C LEU A 888 -33.22 -3.97 16.85
N ASP A 889 -32.84 -4.58 15.73
CA ASP A 889 -33.78 -5.07 14.72
C ASP A 889 -33.72 -6.58 14.49
N GLY A 890 -32.86 -7.29 15.22
CA GLY A 890 -32.72 -8.74 15.10
C GLY A 890 -31.86 -9.16 13.91
N SER A 891 -31.17 -8.24 13.25
CA SER A 891 -30.33 -8.55 12.08
C SER A 891 -29.15 -9.48 12.41
N VAL A 892 -28.71 -9.53 13.67
CA VAL A 892 -27.65 -10.45 14.13
C VAL A 892 -28.25 -11.71 14.76
N THR A 893 -29.19 -11.52 15.68
CA THR A 893 -29.74 -12.54 16.58
C THR A 893 -30.93 -13.31 16.01
N GLY A 894 -31.66 -12.71 15.06
CA GLY A 894 -32.98 -13.17 14.60
C GLY A 894 -34.15 -12.64 15.44
N TYR A 895 -33.89 -11.91 16.53
CA TYR A 895 -34.91 -11.38 17.44
C TYR A 895 -34.72 -9.88 17.64
N SER A 896 -35.74 -9.09 17.33
CA SER A 896 -35.68 -7.63 17.51
C SER A 896 -35.55 -7.24 18.98
N ASN A 897 -34.88 -6.12 19.25
CA ASN A 897 -34.74 -5.54 20.58
C ASN A 897 -34.14 -6.51 21.62
N THR A 898 -33.07 -7.20 21.24
CA THR A 898 -32.42 -8.25 22.05
C THR A 898 -31.02 -7.82 22.47
N PHE A 899 -30.68 -7.99 23.73
CA PHE A 899 -29.32 -7.81 24.23
C PHE A 899 -28.55 -9.12 24.13
N VAL A 900 -27.31 -9.04 23.67
CA VAL A 900 -26.39 -10.17 23.59
C VAL A 900 -25.25 -9.90 24.55
N GLY A 901 -25.09 -10.77 25.55
CA GLY A 901 -24.04 -10.67 26.56
C GLY A 901 -23.24 -11.96 26.69
N ARG A 902 -22.17 -11.94 27.48
CA ARG A 902 -21.40 -13.15 27.81
C ARG A 902 -22.26 -14.15 28.59
N ALA A 903 -22.07 -15.45 28.37
CA ALA A 903 -22.95 -16.50 28.89
C ALA A 903 -23.09 -16.53 30.43
N ASP A 904 -22.04 -16.15 31.15
CA ASP A 904 -21.94 -16.08 32.63
C ASP A 904 -22.07 -14.65 33.16
N ASN A 905 -22.59 -13.71 32.36
CA ASN A 905 -22.95 -12.39 32.85
C ASN A 905 -24.25 -12.48 33.68
N TYR A 906 -24.11 -12.71 34.98
CA TYR A 906 -25.24 -12.84 35.90
C TYR A 906 -26.01 -11.54 36.14
N LEU A 907 -25.44 -10.37 35.81
CA LEU A 907 -26.13 -9.09 35.91
C LEU A 907 -27.13 -8.86 34.75
N LEU A 908 -26.86 -9.44 33.58
CA LEU A 908 -27.77 -9.36 32.43
C LEU A 908 -28.80 -10.50 32.41
N ARG A 909 -28.48 -11.64 33.03
CA ARG A 909 -29.22 -12.89 32.86
C ARG A 909 -30.48 -12.94 33.73
N HIS A 910 -31.59 -13.33 33.11
CA HIS A 910 -32.88 -13.60 33.75
C HIS A 910 -33.51 -14.87 33.15
N PRO A 911 -34.59 -15.45 33.71
CA PRO A 911 -35.16 -16.72 33.24
C PRO A 911 -35.60 -16.76 31.77
N GLY A 912 -35.82 -15.61 31.13
CA GLY A 912 -36.19 -15.50 29.72
C GLY A 912 -35.00 -15.49 28.74
N CYS A 913 -33.77 -15.58 29.25
CA CYS A 913 -32.58 -15.56 28.43
C CYS A 913 -32.28 -16.91 27.76
N VAL A 914 -31.83 -16.87 26.51
CA VAL A 914 -31.44 -18.05 25.73
C VAL A 914 -29.93 -18.14 25.59
N THR A 915 -29.34 -19.24 26.08
CA THR A 915 -27.89 -19.49 25.94
C THR A 915 -27.54 -19.83 24.48
N VAL A 916 -26.44 -19.27 23.99
CA VAL A 916 -25.90 -19.53 22.65
C VAL A 916 -24.46 -20.05 22.78
N PRO A 917 -24.26 -21.36 22.99
CA PRO A 917 -22.95 -21.92 23.35
C PRO A 917 -21.84 -21.64 22.33
N ARG A 918 -22.19 -21.61 21.03
CA ARG A 918 -21.22 -21.30 19.96
C ARG A 918 -20.63 -19.89 20.07
N TRP A 919 -21.36 -18.95 20.66
CA TRP A 919 -20.90 -17.57 20.85
C TRP A 919 -20.19 -17.36 22.18
N ASN A 920 -20.23 -18.36 23.08
CA ASN A 920 -19.99 -18.15 24.52
C ASN A 920 -20.87 -17.01 25.08
N GLY A 921 -22.10 -16.92 24.60
CA GLY A 921 -23.00 -15.80 24.88
C GLY A 921 -24.40 -16.22 25.28
N VAL A 922 -25.20 -15.23 25.65
CA VAL A 922 -26.62 -15.33 25.98
C VAL A 922 -27.38 -14.21 25.29
N MET A 923 -28.59 -14.50 24.84
CA MET A 923 -29.54 -13.53 24.29
C MET A 923 -30.63 -13.27 25.32
N CYS A 924 -30.87 -11.99 25.67
CA CYS A 924 -31.82 -11.59 26.69
C CYS A 924 -32.66 -10.41 26.21
N THR A 925 -33.93 -10.37 26.61
CA THR A 925 -34.82 -9.22 26.37
C THR A 925 -34.83 -8.33 27.61
N GLY A 926 -34.84 -7.02 27.48
CA GLY A 926 -34.97 -6.15 28.65
C GLY A 926 -34.54 -4.72 28.39
N ARG A 927 -34.31 -4.00 29.49
CA ARG A 927 -33.70 -2.67 29.49
C ARG A 927 -32.53 -2.72 30.44
N TYR A 928 -31.35 -2.38 29.95
CA TYR A 928 -30.12 -2.36 30.73
C TYR A 928 -29.57 -0.94 30.76
N ALA A 929 -28.99 -0.57 31.90
CA ALA A 929 -28.37 0.72 32.12
C ALA A 929 -26.99 0.51 32.75
N GLN A 930 -26.15 1.52 32.63
CA GLN A 930 -24.86 1.59 33.31
C GLN A 930 -24.99 2.47 34.54
N LEU A 931 -24.38 2.06 35.64
CA LEU A 931 -24.38 2.79 36.91
C LEU A 931 -22.95 3.15 37.28
N TRP A 932 -22.70 4.44 37.56
CA TRP A 932 -21.41 4.93 38.04
C TRP A 932 -21.53 5.27 39.52
N TYR A 933 -20.67 4.70 40.37
CA TYR A 933 -20.67 4.94 41.81
C TYR A 933 -19.34 5.58 42.24
N THR A 934 -19.40 6.78 42.84
CA THR A 934 -18.22 7.46 43.40
C THR A 934 -18.19 7.30 44.91
N ARG A 935 -17.09 6.77 45.46
CA ARG A 935 -16.84 6.76 46.91
C ARG A 935 -16.13 8.05 47.31
N THR A 936 -16.85 8.95 47.97
CA THR A 936 -16.23 10.11 48.62
C THR A 936 -15.69 9.68 49.98
N PHE A 937 -14.37 9.51 50.10
CA PHE A 937 -13.74 9.38 51.41
C PHE A 937 -13.64 10.78 52.02
N ILE A 938 -14.50 11.08 52.98
CA ILE A 938 -14.29 12.20 53.89
C ILE A 938 -13.24 11.71 54.89
N LEU A 939 -11.97 12.08 54.68
CA LEU A 939 -10.94 11.90 55.71
C LEU A 939 -11.24 12.88 56.86
N PRO A 940 -11.19 12.44 58.14
CA PRO A 940 -11.32 13.33 59.29
C PRO A 940 -10.18 14.37 59.37
#